data_AF-A0A2E1VS09-F1
#
_entry.id   AF-A0A2E1VS09-F1
#
_cell.length_a   1.000
_cell.length_b   1.000
_cell.length_c   1.000
_cell.angle_alpha   90.00
_cell.angle_beta   90.00
_cell.angle_gamma   90.00
#
_symmetry.space_group_name_H-M   'P 1'
#
loop_
_entity.id
_entity.type
_entity.pdbx_description
1 polymer ?
#
loop_
_entity_poly.entity_id
_entity_poly.type
_entity_poly.pdbx_seq_one_letter_code
_entity_poly.pdbx_strand_id
1 'polypeptide(L)'
;MTRISRWIALGLLGVLAFFLGRASVTRQEPAAPAVEPVPPAQEGQLAQDETEPEIWTCPMHPQIKLPEFGDCPICGMDLVLLGDSGDEDPRRLSMSPAAVELAQIQAVPAERRSLTRPVILSGRVDFDETRMHTIAARVPGRLDRLYVDATGVPVQEGDHLVSLYSPELLSAQEELIAARQRLSATSGEASAFLAESNQRAYQAAREKLLLWGLSEEQVDAIEERGSAEDHLTLFAPARGVVVKRFLDRGAYVQEGTPIYRLAELDHLWLQLDAFEQDLGWLRYGQAVEVEVEAYPGEPFLGAVSFLAPVVDPHTRTTRVRVSLENHAGRLKPGMFARAVVHATVGEHGLAPDRSLAGKWISPMHPEIVRDGPGVCDVCGMDLVPAESLGLVADADAESGLPLVVPRSAVLLTGKRAVVYVEVLGTERPTFEGREVVLGPRAGTHYVILDGLTEGERVVAQGAFRIDSAMQIQAKPSMMSMPGERQGLSEAEVRRYRSGLRPYWSAYLEAQQALAGDSFDRAQRALDAAKQALGQVDPSSLSPASRAEAEGMHRRIEGALEHLHHTEDLAALRVAFHEVSLASLSLLRRFGNPLGEQLHEAYCPMAFDDQGAPWVQREEEIANPYFGDEMLRCGELRASFPGHAPSQGALLLEAYLAMQRALAADDLAAARLALPELSGEIQKLGIDPLSDLDDSSSLETLRERFDLVSARLIEWLEENGNPLSEPLSLVHCPMAFEDLGADWLQRGETVSNPYFGAEMLRCGTIQSTFDPTEK
;
A
#
# COMPACT_ATOMS: atom_id res chain seq x y z
N MET A 1 -60.53 39.23 -21.56
CA MET A 1 -60.88 40.13 -22.67
C MET A 1 -59.86 41.25 -22.67
N THR A 2 -58.84 41.19 -23.53
CA THR A 2 -58.88 41.88 -24.84
C THR A 2 -59.29 43.34 -24.68
N ARG A 3 -58.54 44.34 -25.11
CA ARG A 3 -57.63 44.40 -26.25
C ARG A 3 -57.28 45.90 -26.37
N ILE A 4 -56.13 46.16 -26.99
CA ILE A 4 -55.99 47.19 -28.03
C ILE A 4 -56.38 48.61 -27.61
N SER A 5 -55.35 49.45 -27.47
CA SER A 5 -55.26 50.74 -28.17
C SER A 5 -54.47 51.73 -27.32
N ARG A 6 -53.14 51.57 -27.33
CA ARG A 6 -52.18 52.68 -27.30
C ARG A 6 -50.76 52.25 -27.70
N TRP A 7 -50.70 51.22 -28.56
CA TRP A 7 -49.50 50.73 -29.28
C TRP A 7 -49.27 51.46 -30.61
N ILE A 8 -49.60 52.75 -30.71
CA ILE A 8 -49.36 53.54 -31.94
C ILE A 8 -48.60 54.86 -31.67
N ALA A 9 -48.41 55.27 -30.41
CA ALA A 9 -47.74 56.55 -30.10
C ALA A 9 -46.27 56.44 -29.66
N LEU A 10 -45.71 55.24 -29.45
CA LEU A 10 -44.28 55.05 -29.12
C LEU A 10 -43.45 54.38 -30.22
N GLY A 11 -44.05 54.02 -31.35
CA GLY A 11 -43.35 53.47 -32.53
C GLY A 11 -42.79 54.52 -33.50
N LEU A 12 -43.07 55.81 -33.28
CA LEU A 12 -42.77 56.88 -34.24
C LEU A 12 -41.55 57.75 -33.86
N LEU A 13 -40.87 57.45 -32.75
CA LEU A 13 -39.63 58.14 -32.32
C LEU A 13 -38.36 57.28 -32.48
N GLY A 14 -38.49 55.99 -32.80
CA GLY A 14 -37.35 55.07 -33.04
C GLY A 14 -36.93 54.91 -34.49
N VAL A 15 -37.76 55.30 -35.47
CA VAL A 15 -37.46 55.12 -36.91
C VAL A 15 -36.92 56.39 -37.57
N LEU A 16 -37.08 57.57 -36.95
CA LEU A 16 -36.56 58.84 -37.50
C LEU A 16 -35.05 59.06 -37.26
N ALA A 17 -34.43 58.30 -36.35
CA ALA A 17 -32.98 58.33 -36.09
C ALA A 17 -32.18 57.38 -37.00
N PHE A 18 -32.84 56.55 -37.82
CA PHE A 18 -32.17 55.59 -38.70
C PHE A 18 -32.07 56.04 -40.17
N PHE A 19 -32.73 57.13 -40.57
CA PHE A 19 -32.74 57.61 -41.97
C PHE A 19 -32.13 58.99 -42.24
N LEU A 20 -31.63 59.71 -41.23
CA LEU A 20 -31.00 61.04 -41.40
C LEU A 20 -29.45 61.02 -41.39
N GLY A 21 -28.82 59.85 -41.48
CA GLY A 21 -27.36 59.69 -41.53
C GLY A 21 -26.77 59.30 -42.90
N ARG A 22 -27.58 59.25 -43.96
CA ARG A 22 -27.14 58.89 -45.32
C ARG A 22 -27.40 60.05 -46.30
N ALA A 23 -26.54 61.05 -46.26
CA ALA A 23 -26.21 61.89 -47.41
C ALA A 23 -24.92 62.69 -47.13
N SER A 24 -23.94 62.51 -48.01
CA SER A 24 -22.87 63.47 -48.34
C SER A 24 -21.60 63.50 -47.45
N VAL A 25 -20.70 62.53 -47.62
CA VAL A 25 -19.26 62.80 -47.84
C VAL A 25 -18.69 61.76 -48.79
N THR A 26 -18.31 62.21 -49.98
CA THR A 26 -17.53 61.50 -50.99
C THR A 26 -16.07 61.35 -50.55
N ARG A 27 -15.54 60.12 -50.50
CA ARG A 27 -14.10 59.86 -50.39
C ARG A 27 -13.66 58.93 -51.53
N GLN A 28 -13.03 59.57 -52.50
CA GLN A 28 -11.94 59.15 -53.38
C GLN A 28 -11.29 57.79 -53.02
N GLU A 29 -11.35 56.82 -53.93
CA GLU A 29 -10.48 55.64 -53.97
C GLU A 29 -9.14 55.99 -54.64
N PRO A 30 -7.99 55.69 -54.01
CA PRO A 30 -6.73 55.53 -54.71
C PRO A 30 -6.23 54.08 -54.69
N ALA A 31 -5.58 53.74 -55.80
CA ALA A 31 -5.08 52.45 -56.25
C ALA A 31 -4.21 51.62 -55.27
N ALA A 32 -4.24 50.31 -55.48
CA ALA A 32 -3.35 49.31 -54.89
C ALA A 32 -1.88 49.53 -55.29
N PRO A 33 -0.92 49.51 -54.36
CA PRO A 33 0.50 49.39 -54.68
C PRO A 33 0.93 47.92 -54.82
N ALA A 34 1.89 47.74 -55.72
CA ALA A 34 2.31 46.50 -56.35
C ALA A 34 3.08 45.54 -55.42
N VAL A 35 2.86 44.24 -55.65
CA VAL A 35 3.73 43.15 -55.21
C VAL A 35 4.93 43.10 -56.16
N GLU A 36 6.15 43.18 -55.62
CA GLU A 36 7.39 42.99 -56.40
C GLU A 36 7.47 41.56 -56.95
N PRO A 37 7.92 41.36 -58.20
CA PRO A 37 8.13 40.02 -58.74
C PRO A 37 9.40 39.41 -58.14
N VAL A 38 9.23 38.26 -57.49
CA VAL A 38 10.32 37.33 -57.16
C VAL A 38 11.00 36.88 -58.47
N PRO A 39 12.35 36.88 -58.56
CA PRO A 39 13.05 36.48 -59.77
C PRO A 39 12.80 34.99 -60.10
N PRO A 40 12.82 34.58 -61.38
CA PRO A 40 12.63 33.18 -61.73
C PRO A 40 13.81 32.36 -61.19
N ALA A 41 13.49 31.34 -60.40
CA ALA A 41 14.43 30.31 -60.01
C ALA A 41 14.97 29.64 -61.27
N GLN A 42 16.30 29.57 -61.36
CA GLN A 42 17.02 28.84 -62.40
C GLN A 42 16.69 27.35 -62.29
N GLU A 43 16.47 26.71 -63.43
CA GLU A 43 16.46 25.26 -63.58
C GLU A 43 17.81 24.71 -63.09
N GLY A 44 17.81 24.17 -61.86
CA GLY A 44 18.90 23.45 -61.25
C GLY A 44 18.41 22.05 -60.90
N GLN A 45 18.85 21.09 -61.72
CA GLN A 45 18.93 19.64 -61.53
C GLN A 45 18.28 19.03 -60.26
N LEU A 46 17.36 18.10 -60.52
CA LEU A 46 16.85 17.08 -59.60
C LEU A 46 18.00 16.41 -58.83
N ALA A 47 18.15 16.79 -57.56
CA ALA A 47 18.71 15.92 -56.54
C ALA A 47 17.52 15.40 -55.72
N GLN A 48 17.40 14.08 -55.65
CA GLN A 48 16.44 13.38 -54.81
C GLN A 48 16.90 13.54 -53.36
N ASP A 49 16.26 14.45 -52.61
CA ASP A 49 16.26 14.38 -51.15
C ASP A 49 15.04 13.55 -50.73
N GLU A 50 15.32 12.44 -50.06
CA GLU A 50 14.34 11.57 -49.42
C GLU A 50 13.67 12.35 -48.29
N THR A 51 12.44 12.83 -48.50
CA THR A 51 11.62 13.42 -47.42
C THR A 51 11.13 12.32 -46.49
N GLU A 52 11.58 12.36 -45.23
CA GLU A 52 11.06 11.53 -44.15
C GLU A 52 9.53 11.73 -43.97
N PRO A 53 8.79 10.69 -43.57
CA PRO A 53 7.34 10.77 -43.45
C PRO A 53 6.92 11.68 -42.28
N GLU A 54 6.18 12.75 -42.59
CA GLU A 54 5.58 13.68 -41.62
C GLU A 54 4.45 13.01 -40.83
N ILE A 55 4.65 12.75 -39.52
CA ILE A 55 3.66 12.09 -38.66
C ILE A 55 2.86 13.14 -37.87
N TRP A 56 1.52 13.02 -37.91
CA TRP A 56 0.55 13.88 -37.23
C TRP A 56 -0.09 13.16 -36.04
N THR A 57 -0.29 13.86 -34.92
CA THR A 57 -0.84 13.26 -33.68
C THR A 57 -1.89 14.13 -32.99
N CYS A 58 -2.78 13.52 -32.20
CA CYS A 58 -3.80 14.23 -31.45
C CYS A 58 -3.31 14.57 -30.02
N PRO A 59 -3.39 15.83 -29.56
CA PRO A 59 -2.96 16.22 -28.20
C PRO A 59 -3.71 15.51 -27.06
N MET A 60 -4.92 15.02 -27.32
CA MET A 60 -5.75 14.28 -26.36
C MET A 60 -5.66 12.76 -26.53
N HIS A 61 -5.23 12.28 -27.69
CA HIS A 61 -5.06 10.86 -27.99
C HIS A 61 -3.72 10.63 -28.70
N PRO A 62 -2.59 10.68 -27.95
CA PRO A 62 -1.24 10.60 -28.51
C PRO A 62 -0.95 9.28 -29.25
N GLN A 63 -1.77 8.25 -28.97
CA GLN A 63 -1.78 6.95 -29.65
C GLN A 63 -2.18 7.03 -31.13
N ILE A 64 -2.88 8.09 -31.55
CA ILE A 64 -3.21 8.32 -32.95
C ILE A 64 -2.01 8.99 -33.62
N LYS A 65 -1.35 8.25 -34.50
CA LYS A 65 -0.26 8.73 -35.36
C LYS A 65 -0.66 8.46 -36.80
N LEU A 66 -0.93 9.51 -37.55
CA LEU A 66 -1.38 9.41 -38.93
C LEU A 66 -0.36 10.08 -39.86
N PRO A 67 -0.16 9.55 -41.07
CA PRO A 67 0.78 10.11 -42.05
C PRO A 67 0.25 11.38 -42.72
N GLU A 68 -1.00 11.77 -42.47
CA GLU A 68 -1.66 12.92 -43.07
C GLU A 68 -2.43 13.74 -42.03
N PHE A 69 -2.57 15.03 -42.30
CA PHE A 69 -3.40 15.94 -41.50
C PHE A 69 -4.88 15.53 -41.59
N GLY A 70 -5.56 15.47 -40.45
CA GLY A 70 -6.97 15.09 -40.36
C GLY A 70 -7.52 15.24 -38.95
N ASP A 71 -8.73 14.73 -38.73
CA ASP A 71 -9.38 14.73 -37.42
C ASP A 71 -9.04 13.45 -36.64
N CYS A 72 -8.83 13.58 -35.34
CA CYS A 72 -8.68 12.42 -34.47
C CYS A 72 -9.94 11.55 -34.50
N PRO A 73 -9.86 10.24 -34.81
CA PRO A 73 -11.03 9.36 -34.88
C PRO A 73 -11.68 9.07 -33.51
N ILE A 74 -11.03 9.46 -32.40
CA ILE A 74 -11.54 9.25 -31.04
C ILE A 74 -12.27 10.49 -30.50
N CYS A 75 -11.66 11.68 -30.59
CA CYS A 75 -12.28 12.93 -30.09
C CYS A 75 -12.74 13.93 -31.14
N GLY A 76 -12.43 13.71 -32.43
CA GLY A 76 -12.79 14.62 -33.51
C GLY A 76 -12.09 15.98 -33.46
N MET A 77 -10.88 16.06 -32.90
CA MET A 77 -10.06 17.28 -32.89
C MET A 77 -8.95 17.18 -33.94
N ASP A 78 -8.60 18.32 -34.56
CA ASP A 78 -7.50 18.44 -35.53
C ASP A 78 -6.18 17.84 -35.00
N LEU A 79 -5.50 17.08 -35.85
CA LEU A 79 -4.18 16.53 -35.57
C LEU A 79 -3.09 17.61 -35.71
N VAL A 80 -2.07 17.53 -34.87
CA VAL A 80 -0.94 18.46 -34.80
C VAL A 80 0.33 17.76 -35.29
N LEU A 81 1.16 18.46 -36.07
CA LEU A 81 2.41 17.94 -36.61
C LEU A 81 3.40 17.62 -35.49
N LEU A 82 3.96 16.41 -35.48
CA LEU A 82 5.03 16.04 -34.57
C LEU A 82 6.33 16.69 -35.08
N GLY A 83 6.71 17.83 -34.51
CA GLY A 83 7.95 18.51 -34.89
C GLY A 83 9.18 17.72 -34.43
N ASP A 84 10.26 17.80 -35.22
CA ASP A 84 11.57 17.25 -34.88
C ASP A 84 12.14 17.97 -33.65
N SER A 85 11.83 17.44 -32.46
CA SER A 85 12.60 17.72 -31.27
C SER A 85 13.79 16.78 -31.32
N GLY A 86 14.97 17.27 -31.70
CA GLY A 86 16.24 16.54 -31.71
C GLY A 86 16.74 16.06 -30.33
N ASP A 87 15.81 15.67 -29.46
CA ASP A 87 16.03 15.00 -28.18
C ASP A 87 15.85 13.49 -28.43
N GLU A 88 16.96 12.74 -28.46
CA GLU A 88 16.97 11.27 -28.63
C GLU A 88 16.25 10.51 -27.49
N ASP A 89 16.06 11.15 -26.32
CA ASP A 89 15.34 10.56 -25.17
C ASP A 89 13.88 11.04 -25.14
N PRO A 90 12.88 10.13 -25.25
CA PRO A 90 11.48 10.49 -25.20
C PRO A 90 11.08 11.17 -23.87
N ARG A 91 11.82 10.98 -22.78
CA ARG A 91 11.52 11.59 -21.47
C ARG A 91 12.07 13.01 -21.29
N ARG A 92 12.79 13.54 -22.28
CA ARG A 92 13.41 14.87 -22.21
C ARG A 92 12.65 15.91 -23.03
N LEU A 93 12.57 17.11 -22.47
CA LEU A 93 12.04 18.30 -23.12
C LEU A 93 13.11 19.39 -23.16
N SER A 94 13.69 19.65 -24.32
CA SER A 94 14.50 20.84 -24.56
C SER A 94 13.59 22.05 -24.85
N MET A 95 13.79 23.15 -24.11
CA MET A 95 13.07 24.42 -24.27
C MET A 95 14.03 25.57 -24.58
N SER A 96 13.53 26.65 -25.21
CA SER A 96 14.32 27.89 -25.33
C SER A 96 14.35 28.66 -23.99
N PRO A 97 15.41 29.44 -23.69
CA PRO A 97 15.47 30.24 -22.46
C PRO A 97 14.26 31.18 -22.29
N ALA A 98 13.77 31.78 -23.37
CA ALA A 98 12.58 32.62 -23.35
C ALA A 98 11.30 31.83 -23.02
N ALA A 99 11.19 30.58 -23.47
CA ALA A 99 10.06 29.72 -23.13
C ALA A 99 10.07 29.32 -21.64
N VAL A 100 11.25 29.07 -21.07
CA VAL A 100 11.42 28.80 -19.62
C VAL A 100 10.97 29.99 -18.78
N GLU A 101 11.37 31.21 -19.17
CA GLU A 101 11.00 32.44 -18.49
C GLU A 101 9.49 32.73 -18.58
N LEU A 102 8.90 32.59 -19.78
CA LEU A 102 7.45 32.74 -19.98
C LEU A 102 6.66 31.68 -19.22
N ALA A 103 7.20 30.46 -19.14
CA ALA A 103 6.63 29.36 -18.38
C ALA A 103 6.82 29.53 -16.85
N GLN A 104 7.61 30.51 -16.40
CA GLN A 104 7.95 30.74 -14.99
C GLN A 104 8.48 29.47 -14.31
N ILE A 105 9.29 28.70 -15.03
CA ILE A 105 9.86 27.46 -14.52
C ILE A 105 10.95 27.80 -13.51
N GLN A 106 10.84 27.24 -12.30
CA GLN A 106 11.85 27.38 -11.26
C GLN A 106 12.22 26.02 -10.71
N ALA A 107 13.50 25.67 -10.80
CA ALA A 107 14.05 24.46 -10.22
C ALA A 107 14.80 24.74 -8.92
N VAL A 108 14.63 23.87 -7.94
CA VAL A 108 15.30 23.91 -6.63
C VAL A 108 16.09 22.61 -6.44
N PRO A 109 17.25 22.65 -5.77
CA PRO A 109 17.99 21.43 -5.48
C PRO A 109 17.19 20.51 -4.56
N ALA A 110 17.27 19.20 -4.80
CA ALA A 110 16.85 18.17 -3.86
C ALA A 110 17.89 18.13 -2.72
N GLU A 111 17.48 18.47 -1.51
CA GLU A 111 18.36 18.60 -0.36
C GLU A 111 18.00 17.57 0.70
N ARG A 112 19.02 17.07 1.42
CA ARG A 112 18.82 16.23 2.59
C ARG A 112 18.57 17.10 3.82
N ARG A 113 17.35 17.05 4.37
CA ARG A 113 16.95 17.93 5.50
C ARG A 113 16.03 17.21 6.48
N SER A 114 16.27 17.39 7.78
CA SER A 114 15.33 16.95 8.82
C SER A 114 14.05 17.79 8.74
N LEU A 115 12.91 17.13 8.55
CA LEU A 115 11.61 17.77 8.61
C LEU A 115 10.92 17.43 9.92
N THR A 116 10.22 18.40 10.48
CA THR A 116 9.33 18.19 11.63
C THR A 116 7.89 18.34 11.15
N ARG A 117 7.08 17.30 11.37
CA ARG A 117 5.64 17.34 11.11
C ARG A 117 4.89 17.56 12.43
N PRO A 118 4.15 18.66 12.58
CA PRO A 118 3.22 18.79 13.70
C PRO A 118 2.04 17.85 13.46
N VAL A 119 1.86 16.89 14.38
CA VAL A 119 0.66 16.05 14.47
C VAL A 119 -0.24 16.67 15.51
N ILE A 120 -1.44 17.06 15.10
CA ILE A 120 -2.38 17.78 15.95
C ILE A 120 -3.42 16.77 16.40
N LEU A 121 -3.50 16.59 17.71
CA LEU A 121 -4.41 15.68 18.36
C LEU A 121 -5.38 16.47 19.23
N SER A 122 -6.59 15.96 19.37
CA SER A 122 -7.62 16.53 20.25
C SER A 122 -8.03 15.50 21.28
N GLY A 123 -8.34 15.98 22.48
CA GLY A 123 -8.71 15.08 23.55
C GLY A 123 -9.19 15.79 24.80
N ARG A 124 -9.21 15.04 25.90
CA ARG A 124 -9.67 15.52 27.19
C ARG A 124 -8.73 15.09 28.30
N VAL A 125 -8.57 15.97 29.29
CA VAL A 125 -7.88 15.64 30.54
C VAL A 125 -8.78 14.71 31.33
N ASP A 126 -8.21 13.64 31.89
CA ASP A 126 -8.87 12.62 32.67
C ASP A 126 -8.05 12.30 33.93
N PHE A 127 -8.65 11.56 34.85
CA PHE A 127 -7.98 11.09 36.05
C PHE A 127 -6.88 10.07 35.71
N ASP A 128 -5.80 10.09 36.48
CA ASP A 128 -4.84 9.00 36.50
C ASP A 128 -5.45 7.83 37.30
N GLU A 129 -5.89 6.79 36.59
CA GLU A 129 -6.55 5.62 37.21
C GLU A 129 -5.63 4.88 38.18
N THR A 130 -4.30 4.98 38.03
CA THR A 130 -3.33 4.35 38.95
C THR A 130 -3.29 5.03 40.32
N ARG A 131 -3.73 6.29 40.39
CA ARG A 131 -3.79 7.12 41.61
C ARG A 131 -5.21 7.32 42.13
N MET A 132 -6.10 6.40 41.76
CA MET A 132 -7.47 6.38 42.24
C MET A 132 -7.66 5.33 43.34
N HIS A 133 -8.17 5.77 44.49
CA HIS A 133 -8.44 4.91 45.63
C HIS A 133 -9.94 4.81 45.86
N THR A 134 -10.48 3.59 45.87
CA THR A 134 -11.88 3.35 46.25
C THR A 134 -11.94 2.97 47.72
N ILE A 135 -12.65 3.76 48.52
CA ILE A 135 -12.85 3.52 49.94
C ILE A 135 -14.13 2.70 50.11
N ALA A 136 -13.97 1.44 50.50
CA ALA A 136 -15.06 0.51 50.72
C ALA A 136 -15.28 0.24 52.21
N ALA A 137 -16.52 -0.15 52.56
CA ALA A 137 -16.84 -0.62 53.89
C ALA A 137 -16.13 -1.95 54.16
N ARG A 138 -15.42 -2.05 55.28
CA ARG A 138 -14.75 -3.29 55.72
C ARG A 138 -15.57 -4.10 56.72
N VAL A 139 -16.60 -3.48 57.28
CA VAL A 139 -17.53 -4.10 58.22
C VAL A 139 -18.95 -3.71 57.82
N PRO A 140 -19.94 -4.61 57.91
CA PRO A 140 -21.33 -4.24 57.70
C PRO A 140 -21.79 -3.22 58.76
N GLY A 141 -22.66 -2.30 58.35
CA GLY A 141 -23.18 -1.28 59.25
C GLY A 141 -23.99 -0.20 58.55
N ARG A 142 -24.43 0.80 59.31
CA ARG A 142 -25.19 1.95 58.81
C ARG A 142 -24.35 3.23 58.84
N LEU A 143 -24.38 4.00 57.76
CA LEU A 143 -23.66 5.28 57.67
C LEU A 143 -24.41 6.36 58.45
N ASP A 144 -24.00 6.64 59.68
CA ASP A 144 -24.74 7.55 60.57
C ASP A 144 -24.36 9.01 60.37
N ARG A 145 -23.09 9.30 60.08
CA ARG A 145 -22.61 10.66 59.82
C ARG A 145 -21.55 10.66 58.72
N LEU A 146 -21.79 11.45 57.67
CA LEU A 146 -20.79 11.75 56.65
C LEU A 146 -20.05 13.01 57.08
N TYR A 147 -18.72 12.95 57.24
CA TYR A 147 -17.90 14.14 57.49
C TYR A 147 -17.61 14.87 56.17
N VAL A 148 -17.47 14.10 55.08
CA VAL A 148 -17.40 14.62 53.71
C VAL A 148 -18.74 14.43 53.02
N ASP A 149 -19.55 15.49 52.96
CA ASP A 149 -20.92 15.46 52.44
C ASP A 149 -21.03 15.76 50.94
N ALA A 150 -20.03 16.41 50.34
CA ALA A 150 -19.98 16.80 48.93
C ALA A 150 -18.79 16.19 48.18
N THR A 151 -18.95 16.00 46.86
CA THR A 151 -17.85 15.71 45.95
C THR A 151 -17.01 16.98 45.70
N GLY A 152 -15.73 16.81 45.38
CA GLY A 152 -14.77 17.90 45.17
C GLY A 152 -14.06 18.38 46.44
N VAL A 153 -14.37 17.79 47.60
CA VAL A 153 -13.68 18.09 48.86
C VAL A 153 -12.29 17.44 48.86
N PRO A 154 -11.21 18.21 49.09
CA PRO A 154 -9.87 17.66 49.30
C PRO A 154 -9.76 17.04 50.70
N VAL A 155 -9.10 15.90 50.79
CA VAL A 155 -8.83 15.17 52.04
C VAL A 155 -7.33 14.85 52.13
N GLN A 156 -6.80 14.88 53.34
CA GLN A 156 -5.45 14.42 53.67
C GLN A 156 -5.51 13.01 54.25
N GLU A 157 -4.36 12.33 54.29
CA GLU A 157 -4.24 11.05 54.99
C GLU A 157 -4.58 11.24 56.48
N GLY A 158 -5.43 10.38 57.02
CA GLY A 158 -5.93 10.46 58.39
C GLY A 158 -7.18 11.34 58.59
N ASP A 159 -7.71 12.01 57.56
CA ASP A 159 -8.94 12.80 57.71
C ASP A 159 -10.18 11.92 57.94
N HIS A 160 -11.11 12.41 58.75
CA HIS A 160 -12.36 11.71 59.04
C HIS A 160 -13.28 11.72 57.81
N LEU A 161 -13.68 10.55 57.30
CA LEU A 161 -14.55 10.44 56.12
C LEU A 161 -16.02 10.18 56.48
N VAL A 162 -16.25 9.12 57.26
CA VAL A 162 -17.59 8.67 57.64
C VAL A 162 -17.59 7.96 58.99
N SER A 163 -18.65 8.18 59.76
CA SER A 163 -18.97 7.43 60.97
C SER A 163 -19.97 6.32 60.60
N LEU A 164 -19.60 5.07 60.88
CA LEU A 164 -20.37 3.85 60.64
C LEU A 164 -20.83 3.28 61.98
N TYR A 165 -22.14 3.07 62.15
CA TYR A 165 -22.68 2.26 63.24
C TYR A 165 -22.63 0.77 62.84
N SER A 166 -21.99 -0.08 63.63
CA SER A 166 -21.86 -1.52 63.32
C SER A 166 -22.07 -2.40 64.56
N PRO A 167 -23.18 -3.15 64.62
CA PRO A 167 -23.40 -4.14 65.68
C PRO A 167 -22.35 -5.25 65.71
N GLU A 168 -21.89 -5.68 64.54
CA GLU A 168 -20.89 -6.74 64.39
C GLU A 168 -19.53 -6.29 64.95
N LEU A 169 -19.18 -5.01 64.73
CA LEU A 169 -17.99 -4.43 65.32
C LEU A 169 -18.08 -4.32 66.83
N LEU A 170 -19.24 -3.91 67.36
CA LEU A 170 -19.46 -3.84 68.81
C LEU A 170 -19.21 -5.20 69.46
N SER A 171 -19.77 -6.27 68.87
CA SER A 171 -19.57 -7.64 69.36
C SER A 171 -18.10 -8.07 69.27
N ALA A 172 -17.38 -7.71 68.21
CA ALA A 172 -15.95 -8.02 68.06
C ALA A 172 -15.06 -7.26 69.05
N GLN A 173 -15.40 -6.00 69.39
CA GLN A 173 -14.71 -5.24 70.42
C GLN A 173 -14.90 -5.86 71.81
N GLU A 174 -16.13 -6.26 72.16
CA GLU A 174 -16.41 -6.98 73.42
C GLU A 174 -15.64 -8.30 73.50
N GLU A 175 -15.51 -9.01 72.38
CA GLU A 175 -14.71 -10.23 72.26
C GLU A 175 -13.23 -9.97 72.57
N LEU A 176 -12.64 -8.92 71.98
CA LEU A 176 -11.25 -8.51 72.26
C LEU A 176 -11.05 -8.11 73.73
N ILE A 177 -11.93 -7.28 74.27
CA ILE A 177 -11.86 -6.81 75.66
C ILE A 177 -11.95 -8.00 76.62
N ALA A 178 -12.87 -8.93 76.39
CA ALA A 178 -13.01 -10.13 77.20
C ALA A 178 -11.77 -11.05 77.07
N ALA A 179 -11.21 -11.21 75.87
CA ALA A 179 -9.98 -11.98 75.65
C ALA A 179 -8.78 -11.35 76.37
N ARG A 180 -8.64 -10.02 76.31
CA ARG A 180 -7.59 -9.26 77.00
C ARG A 180 -7.71 -9.39 78.53
N GLN A 181 -8.93 -9.32 79.07
CA GLN A 181 -9.20 -9.53 80.49
C GLN A 181 -8.82 -10.94 80.94
N ARG A 182 -9.20 -11.99 80.19
CA ARG A 182 -8.79 -13.38 80.49
C ARG A 182 -7.28 -13.54 80.47
N LEU A 183 -6.60 -12.94 79.49
CA LEU A 183 -5.14 -12.96 79.40
C LEU A 183 -4.49 -12.27 80.61
N SER A 184 -4.98 -11.09 81.01
CA SER A 184 -4.49 -10.36 82.18
C SER A 184 -4.74 -11.08 83.51
N ALA A 185 -5.85 -11.82 83.62
CA ALA A 185 -6.20 -12.60 84.80
C ALA A 185 -5.45 -13.95 84.89
N THR A 186 -4.77 -14.35 83.81
CA THR A 186 -3.98 -15.58 83.77
C THR A 186 -2.62 -15.32 84.42
N SER A 187 -2.53 -15.47 85.75
CA SER A 187 -1.30 -15.29 86.52
C SER A 187 -0.78 -16.58 87.16
N GLY A 188 0.53 -16.81 87.06
CA GLY A 188 1.37 -17.63 87.95
C GLY A 188 1.16 -19.15 88.00
N GLU A 189 -0.08 -19.63 88.19
CA GLU A 189 -0.43 -21.04 88.46
C GLU A 189 -1.29 -21.67 87.36
N ALA A 190 -1.65 -20.91 86.32
CA ALA A 190 -2.37 -21.45 85.17
C ALA A 190 -1.48 -22.42 84.39
N SER A 191 -2.02 -23.57 83.97
CA SER A 191 -1.28 -24.52 83.14
C SER A 191 -0.78 -23.82 81.87
N ALA A 192 0.42 -24.18 81.40
CA ALA A 192 1.02 -23.60 80.20
C ALA A 192 0.05 -23.64 78.99
N PHE A 193 -0.78 -24.69 78.92
CA PHE A 193 -1.84 -24.85 77.94
C PHE A 193 -2.93 -23.76 78.00
N LEU A 194 -3.38 -23.36 79.21
CA LEU A 194 -4.39 -22.32 79.37
C LEU A 194 -3.85 -20.94 79.00
N ALA A 195 -2.61 -20.63 79.39
CA ALA A 195 -1.94 -19.39 79.01
C ALA A 195 -1.77 -19.28 77.49
N GLU A 196 -1.34 -20.37 76.84
CA GLU A 196 -1.21 -20.43 75.39
C GLU A 196 -2.56 -20.27 74.68
N SER A 197 -3.61 -20.96 75.15
CA SER A 197 -4.97 -20.84 74.59
C SER A 197 -5.51 -19.40 74.68
N ASN A 198 -5.36 -18.75 75.85
CA ASN A 198 -5.79 -17.37 76.05
C ASN A 198 -5.00 -16.39 75.17
N GLN A 199 -3.70 -16.61 75.01
CA GLN A 199 -2.87 -15.81 74.11
C GLN A 199 -3.34 -15.93 72.65
N ARG A 200 -3.63 -17.15 72.17
CA ARG A 200 -4.15 -17.35 70.81
C ARG A 200 -5.52 -16.70 70.61
N ALA A 201 -6.42 -16.80 71.60
CA ALA A 201 -7.73 -16.17 71.53
C ALA A 201 -7.63 -14.64 71.48
N TYR A 202 -6.74 -14.05 72.28
CA TYR A 202 -6.43 -12.62 72.23
C TYR A 202 -5.87 -12.19 70.86
N GLN A 203 -4.86 -12.92 70.37
CA GLN A 203 -4.26 -12.64 69.05
C GLN A 203 -5.29 -12.74 67.92
N ALA A 204 -6.16 -13.75 67.95
CA ALA A 204 -7.22 -13.91 66.95
C ALA A 204 -8.24 -12.77 66.99
N ALA A 205 -8.62 -12.31 68.18
CA ALA A 205 -9.54 -11.17 68.32
C ALA A 205 -8.89 -9.85 67.86
N ARG A 206 -7.60 -9.63 68.17
CA ARG A 206 -6.85 -8.45 67.72
C ARG A 206 -6.71 -8.44 66.20
N GLU A 207 -6.27 -9.56 65.62
CA GLU A 207 -6.07 -9.71 64.17
C GLU A 207 -7.39 -9.50 63.40
N LYS A 208 -8.51 -10.01 63.92
CA LYS A 208 -9.84 -9.81 63.33
C LYS A 208 -10.19 -8.34 63.15
N LEU A 209 -9.91 -7.49 64.14
CA LEU A 209 -10.18 -6.04 64.05
C LEU A 209 -9.22 -5.33 63.09
N LEU A 210 -7.95 -5.74 63.04
CA LEU A 210 -6.97 -5.21 62.09
C LEU A 210 -7.33 -5.55 60.64
N LEU A 211 -7.78 -6.78 60.37
CA LEU A 211 -8.25 -7.19 59.05
C LEU A 211 -9.50 -6.42 58.61
N TRP A 212 -10.38 -6.09 59.57
CA TRP A 212 -11.50 -5.18 59.37
C TRP A 212 -11.09 -3.71 59.20
N GLY A 213 -9.78 -3.43 59.21
CA GLY A 213 -9.16 -2.15 58.84
C GLY A 213 -9.18 -1.09 59.93
N LEU A 214 -9.31 -1.50 61.20
CA LEU A 214 -8.93 -0.63 62.30
C LEU A 214 -7.39 -0.53 62.33
N SER A 215 -6.88 0.67 62.57
CA SER A 215 -5.45 0.87 62.81
C SER A 215 -5.02 0.27 64.15
N GLU A 216 -3.73 -0.03 64.30
CA GLU A 216 -3.19 -0.50 65.59
C GLU A 216 -3.51 0.49 66.72
N GLU A 217 -3.42 1.79 66.45
CA GLU A 217 -3.76 2.84 67.41
C GLU A 217 -5.24 2.77 67.85
N GLN A 218 -6.16 2.47 66.94
CA GLN A 218 -7.57 2.29 67.28
C GLN A 218 -7.82 1.04 68.11
N VAL A 219 -7.11 -0.05 67.82
CA VAL A 219 -7.24 -1.31 68.57
C VAL A 219 -6.67 -1.17 69.96
N ASP A 220 -5.49 -0.56 70.10
CA ASP A 220 -4.85 -0.30 71.38
C ASP A 220 -5.72 0.66 72.23
N ALA A 221 -6.33 1.68 71.61
CA ALA A 221 -7.28 2.56 72.29
C ALA A 221 -8.54 1.82 72.79
N ILE A 222 -9.03 0.80 72.08
CA ILE A 222 -10.15 -0.05 72.54
C ILE A 222 -9.73 -0.85 73.79
N GLU A 223 -8.51 -1.40 73.79
CA GLU A 223 -7.97 -2.17 74.92
C GLU A 223 -7.76 -1.31 76.16
N GLU A 224 -7.18 -0.11 75.99
CA GLU A 224 -6.95 0.83 77.08
C GLU A 224 -8.26 1.38 77.66
N ARG A 225 -9.22 1.71 76.79
CA ARG A 225 -10.54 2.21 77.19
C ARG A 225 -11.35 1.14 77.94
N GLY A 226 -11.22 -0.12 77.56
CA GLY A 226 -11.91 -1.25 78.20
C GLY A 226 -13.44 -1.27 77.98
N SER A 227 -13.97 -0.44 77.08
CA SER A 227 -15.38 -0.42 76.68
C SER A 227 -15.53 -0.37 75.16
N ALA A 228 -16.48 -1.15 74.64
CA ALA A 228 -16.80 -1.19 73.22
C ALA A 228 -17.62 0.04 72.79
N GLU A 229 -17.35 0.56 71.61
CA GLU A 229 -18.11 1.65 70.97
C GLU A 229 -18.94 1.11 69.81
N ASP A 230 -20.13 1.66 69.63
CA ASP A 230 -21.08 1.27 68.57
C ASP A 230 -20.84 1.99 67.25
N HIS A 231 -20.00 3.04 67.24
CA HIS A 231 -19.62 3.82 66.06
C HIS A 231 -18.12 3.67 65.75
N LEU A 232 -17.79 3.52 64.47
CA LEU A 232 -16.43 3.56 63.95
C LEU A 232 -16.27 4.71 62.97
N THR A 233 -15.22 5.51 63.14
CA THR A 233 -14.83 6.50 62.13
C THR A 233 -13.85 5.87 61.14
N LEU A 234 -14.21 5.91 59.86
CA LEU A 234 -13.32 5.54 58.77
C LEU A 234 -12.49 6.76 58.36
N PHE A 235 -11.19 6.56 58.25
CA PHE A 235 -10.22 7.59 57.87
C PHE A 235 -9.79 7.47 56.41
N ALA A 236 -9.31 8.57 55.85
CA ALA A 236 -8.71 8.58 54.52
C ALA A 236 -7.33 7.89 54.56
N PRO A 237 -7.08 6.87 53.73
CA PRO A 237 -5.80 6.16 53.70
C PRO A 237 -4.70 6.91 52.93
N ALA A 238 -5.05 7.96 52.18
CA ALA A 238 -4.14 8.76 51.38
C ALA A 238 -4.75 10.14 51.10
N ARG A 239 -3.89 11.09 50.74
CA ARG A 239 -4.31 12.41 50.26
C ARG A 239 -5.03 12.31 48.91
N GLY A 240 -6.05 13.13 48.68
CA GLY A 240 -6.75 13.18 47.39
C GLY A 240 -8.01 14.03 47.42
N VAL A 241 -8.77 14.03 46.32
CA VAL A 241 -10.06 14.71 46.20
C VAL A 241 -11.18 13.70 46.05
N VAL A 242 -12.30 13.89 46.75
CA VAL A 242 -13.48 13.03 46.62
C VAL A 242 -14.14 13.24 45.26
N VAL A 243 -13.89 12.36 44.30
CA VAL A 243 -14.46 12.45 42.95
C VAL A 243 -15.86 11.89 42.87
N LYS A 244 -16.17 10.87 43.68
CA LYS A 244 -17.49 10.23 43.69
C LYS A 244 -17.85 9.78 45.09
N ARG A 245 -19.12 10.03 45.44
CA ARG A 245 -19.79 9.52 46.63
C ARG A 245 -20.89 8.57 46.18
N PHE A 246 -20.89 7.33 46.67
CA PHE A 246 -21.81 6.29 46.22
C PHE A 246 -23.07 6.18 47.08
N LEU A 247 -23.01 6.61 48.34
CA LEU A 247 -24.03 6.35 49.34
C LEU A 247 -24.35 7.60 50.16
N ASP A 248 -25.63 7.77 50.49
CA ASP A 248 -26.14 8.83 51.36
C ASP A 248 -26.14 8.42 52.85
N ARG A 249 -26.27 9.42 53.72
CA ARG A 249 -26.45 9.23 55.15
C ARG A 249 -27.68 8.35 55.42
N GLY A 250 -27.53 7.39 56.32
CA GLY A 250 -28.56 6.43 56.70
C GLY A 250 -28.57 5.13 55.89
N ALA A 251 -27.77 5.05 54.81
CA ALA A 251 -27.63 3.82 54.04
C ALA A 251 -26.97 2.71 54.86
N TYR A 252 -27.42 1.46 54.65
CA TYR A 252 -26.78 0.28 55.20
C TYR A 252 -25.79 -0.29 54.17
N VAL A 253 -24.59 -0.64 54.62
CA VAL A 253 -23.50 -1.17 53.81
C VAL A 253 -23.13 -2.58 54.26
N GLN A 254 -22.69 -3.37 53.29
CA GLN A 254 -22.04 -4.67 53.52
C GLN A 254 -20.54 -4.53 53.30
N GLU A 255 -19.77 -5.52 53.76
CA GLU A 255 -18.34 -5.61 53.44
C GLU A 255 -18.10 -5.55 51.92
N GLY A 256 -17.12 -4.74 51.50
CA GLY A 256 -16.78 -4.48 50.11
C GLY A 256 -17.63 -3.41 49.42
N THR A 257 -18.67 -2.87 50.06
CA THR A 257 -19.51 -1.83 49.45
C THR A 257 -18.71 -0.52 49.29
N PRO A 258 -18.59 0.05 48.08
CA PRO A 258 -17.86 1.30 47.87
C PRO A 258 -18.63 2.48 48.47
N ILE A 259 -17.94 3.31 49.27
CA ILE A 259 -18.51 4.51 49.92
C ILE A 259 -18.04 5.77 49.18
N TYR A 260 -16.73 5.91 49.01
CA TYR A 260 -16.10 7.04 48.33
C TYR A 260 -15.10 6.58 47.28
N ARG A 261 -14.83 7.47 46.33
CA ARG A 261 -13.70 7.37 45.42
C ARG A 261 -12.86 8.63 45.54
N LEU A 262 -11.59 8.45 45.88
CA LEU A 262 -10.57 9.48 45.98
C LEU A 262 -9.73 9.44 44.71
N ALA A 263 -9.32 10.60 44.22
CA ALA A 263 -8.32 10.72 43.16
C ALA A 263 -7.26 11.75 43.56
N GLU A 264 -5.99 11.41 43.38
CA GLU A 264 -4.90 12.38 43.43
C GLU A 264 -4.88 13.20 42.13
N LEU A 265 -4.82 14.54 42.23
CA LEU A 265 -4.90 15.42 41.04
C LEU A 265 -3.56 16.04 40.63
N ASP A 266 -2.47 15.68 41.32
CA ASP A 266 -1.11 16.18 41.05
C ASP A 266 -0.57 15.65 39.72
N HIS A 267 -1.06 14.49 39.27
CA HIS A 267 -0.73 13.86 37.99
C HIS A 267 -2.05 13.51 37.30
N LEU A 268 -2.16 13.90 36.03
CA LEU A 268 -3.37 13.68 35.23
C LEU A 268 -2.99 13.02 33.92
N TRP A 269 -3.94 12.29 33.35
CA TRP A 269 -3.79 11.75 32.00
C TRP A 269 -4.52 12.63 31.02
N LEU A 270 -3.90 12.89 29.88
CA LEU A 270 -4.59 13.44 28.73
C LEU A 270 -4.88 12.31 27.75
N GLN A 271 -6.17 12.06 27.52
CA GLN A 271 -6.64 11.09 26.53
C GLN A 271 -6.86 11.82 25.22
N LEU A 272 -6.01 11.53 24.24
CA LEU A 272 -6.03 12.06 22.89
C LEU A 272 -6.54 11.01 21.91
N ASP A 273 -7.26 11.45 20.89
CA ASP A 273 -7.68 10.61 19.78
C ASP A 273 -6.76 10.87 18.58
N ALA A 274 -6.05 9.83 18.14
CA ALA A 274 -5.20 9.88 16.96
C ALA A 274 -5.84 9.13 15.79
N PHE A 275 -5.95 9.77 14.63
CA PHE A 275 -6.45 9.11 13.42
C PHE A 275 -5.46 8.05 12.92
N GLU A 276 -5.98 7.03 12.25
CA GLU A 276 -5.20 5.93 11.67
C GLU A 276 -4.00 6.42 10.83
N GLN A 277 -4.19 7.45 10.00
CA GLN A 277 -3.16 8.07 9.15
C GLN A 277 -2.00 8.73 9.93
N ASP A 278 -2.22 9.06 11.21
CA ASP A 278 -1.27 9.75 12.06
C ASP A 278 -0.45 8.79 12.93
N LEU A 279 -0.86 7.51 13.05
CA LEU A 279 -0.19 6.49 13.86
C LEU A 279 1.26 6.24 13.45
N GLY A 280 1.57 6.36 12.16
CA GLY A 280 2.94 6.23 11.65
C GLY A 280 3.93 7.21 12.28
N TRP A 281 3.45 8.34 12.83
CA TRP A 281 4.26 9.43 13.38
C TRP A 281 4.34 9.44 14.91
N LEU A 282 3.48 8.69 15.58
CA LEU A 282 3.36 8.69 17.03
C LEU A 282 4.16 7.54 17.63
N ARG A 283 4.99 7.84 18.61
CA ARG A 283 5.82 6.87 19.34
C ARG A 283 5.77 7.16 20.84
N TYR A 284 6.07 6.15 21.64
CA TYR A 284 6.20 6.29 23.09
C TYR A 284 7.33 7.27 23.43
N GLY A 285 7.18 7.99 24.54
CA GLY A 285 8.18 8.94 25.04
C GLY A 285 8.24 10.28 24.30
N GLN A 286 7.58 10.43 23.16
CA GLN A 286 7.56 11.69 22.42
C GLN A 286 7.02 12.83 23.29
N ALA A 287 7.73 13.97 23.25
CA ALA A 287 7.29 15.19 23.89
C ALA A 287 6.04 15.74 23.20
N VAL A 288 5.06 16.14 24.00
CA VAL A 288 3.77 16.66 23.55
C VAL A 288 3.55 18.04 24.17
N GLU A 289 3.29 19.02 23.32
CA GLU A 289 2.84 20.34 23.75
C GLU A 289 1.32 20.34 23.84
N VAL A 290 0.79 20.62 25.02
CA VAL A 290 -0.65 20.55 25.31
C VAL A 290 -1.17 21.94 25.60
N GLU A 291 -2.11 22.39 24.78
CA GLU A 291 -2.85 23.62 24.98
C GLU A 291 -4.28 23.30 25.43
N VAL A 292 -4.69 23.85 26.56
CA VAL A 292 -6.07 23.75 27.06
C VAL A 292 -6.78 25.07 26.82
N GLU A 293 -8.04 25.01 26.37
CA GLU A 293 -8.83 26.22 26.05
C GLU A 293 -9.00 27.17 27.25
N ALA A 294 -8.90 26.63 28.48
CA ALA A 294 -8.96 27.42 29.71
C ALA A 294 -7.76 28.34 29.92
N TYR A 295 -6.60 28.05 29.31
CA TYR A 295 -5.35 28.82 29.45
C TYR A 295 -4.67 28.99 28.08
N PRO A 296 -5.24 29.84 27.19
CA PRO A 296 -4.69 30.02 25.84
C PRO A 296 -3.28 30.64 25.89
N GLY A 297 -2.38 30.12 25.05
CA GLY A 297 -0.99 30.62 24.93
C GLY A 297 0.00 30.15 26.00
N GLU A 298 -0.41 29.30 26.94
CA GLU A 298 0.47 28.64 27.90
C GLU A 298 0.48 27.12 27.66
N PRO A 299 1.45 26.58 26.89
CA PRO A 299 1.51 25.14 26.65
C PRO A 299 1.99 24.41 27.91
N PHE A 300 1.29 23.32 28.23
CA PHE A 300 1.73 22.33 29.21
C PHE A 300 2.57 21.28 28.49
N LEU A 301 3.67 20.87 29.10
CA LEU A 301 4.51 19.81 28.56
C LEU A 301 4.04 18.46 29.12
N GLY A 302 3.96 17.47 28.23
CA GLY A 302 3.69 16.08 28.59
C GLY A 302 4.50 15.12 27.73
N ALA A 303 4.43 13.84 28.05
CA ALA A 303 5.05 12.77 27.27
C ALA A 303 4.03 11.69 26.93
N VAL A 304 4.11 11.13 25.72
CA VAL A 304 3.28 9.97 25.32
C VAL A 304 3.65 8.77 26.19
N SER A 305 2.73 8.38 27.07
CA SER A 305 2.91 7.24 27.98
C SER A 305 2.30 5.94 27.45
N PHE A 306 1.22 6.04 26.66
CA PHE A 306 0.55 4.85 26.12
C PHE A 306 -0.07 5.11 24.74
N LEU A 307 0.05 4.13 23.84
CA LEU A 307 -0.61 4.12 22.54
C LEU A 307 -1.42 2.83 22.40
N ALA A 308 -2.74 2.95 22.24
CA ALA A 308 -3.63 1.79 22.22
C ALA A 308 -3.32 0.88 21.01
N PRO A 309 -3.18 -0.45 21.21
CA PRO A 309 -2.85 -1.39 20.13
C PRO A 309 -4.03 -1.68 19.19
N VAL A 310 -5.24 -1.22 19.54
CA VAL A 310 -6.48 -1.46 18.79
C VAL A 310 -7.07 -0.14 18.35
N VAL A 311 -7.33 -0.02 17.05
CA VAL A 311 -8.05 1.10 16.45
C VAL A 311 -9.55 0.89 16.63
N ASP A 312 -10.26 1.92 17.07
CA ASP A 312 -11.72 1.90 17.18
C ASP A 312 -12.34 1.90 15.76
N PRO A 313 -13.14 0.87 15.40
CA PRO A 313 -13.68 0.74 14.05
C PRO A 313 -14.77 1.79 13.73
N HIS A 314 -15.40 2.39 14.73
CA HIS A 314 -16.45 3.39 14.55
C HIS A 314 -15.87 4.78 14.31
N THR A 315 -14.83 5.17 15.07
CA THR A 315 -14.21 6.50 14.96
C THR A 315 -12.96 6.51 14.07
N ARG A 316 -12.42 5.33 13.73
CA ARG A 316 -11.11 5.14 13.06
C ARG A 316 -9.98 5.88 13.77
N THR A 317 -10.04 5.89 15.09
CA THR A 317 -9.03 6.52 15.94
C THR A 317 -8.45 5.52 16.93
N THR A 318 -7.20 5.75 17.32
CA THR A 318 -6.54 5.06 18.42
C THR A 318 -6.39 6.03 19.58
N ARG A 319 -6.61 5.53 20.79
CA ARG A 319 -6.40 6.32 22.01
C ARG A 319 -4.92 6.45 22.32
N VAL A 320 -4.47 7.68 22.49
CA VAL A 320 -3.11 8.03 22.89
C VAL A 320 -3.19 8.70 24.26
N ARG A 321 -2.45 8.17 25.22
CA ARG A 321 -2.38 8.71 26.58
C ARG A 321 -1.10 9.51 26.74
N VAL A 322 -1.23 10.70 27.27
CA VAL A 322 -0.12 11.58 27.61
C VAL A 322 -0.15 11.83 29.12
N SER A 323 1.00 11.70 29.78
CA SER A 323 1.14 12.02 31.20
C SER A 323 1.37 13.52 31.37
N LEU A 324 0.62 14.16 32.28
CA LEU A 324 0.71 15.59 32.58
C LEU A 324 0.96 15.83 34.07
N GLU A 325 1.92 16.69 34.37
CA GLU A 325 2.18 17.19 35.72
C GLU A 325 1.23 18.36 36.06
N ASN A 326 0.64 18.34 37.25
CA ASN A 326 -0.37 19.31 37.69
C ASN A 326 -0.18 19.77 39.15
N HIS A 327 1.06 20.01 39.58
CA HIS A 327 1.37 20.48 40.94
C HIS A 327 0.67 21.79 41.33
N ALA A 328 0.38 22.66 40.35
CA ALA A 328 -0.32 23.92 40.58
C ALA A 328 -1.86 23.76 40.64
N GLY A 329 -2.39 22.56 40.39
CA GLY A 329 -3.84 22.29 40.38
C GLY A 329 -4.62 23.06 39.31
N ARG A 330 -3.94 23.51 38.25
CA ARG A 330 -4.53 24.33 37.18
C ARG A 330 -5.36 23.50 36.21
N LEU A 331 -4.88 22.30 35.89
CA LEU A 331 -5.58 21.35 35.03
C LEU A 331 -6.65 20.64 35.84
N LYS A 332 -7.85 20.53 35.27
CA LYS A 332 -8.97 19.81 35.87
C LYS A 332 -9.44 18.71 34.93
N PRO A 333 -9.74 17.51 35.45
CA PRO A 333 -10.37 16.45 34.68
C PRO A 333 -11.65 16.95 33.98
N GLY A 334 -11.83 16.53 32.73
CA GLY A 334 -12.91 16.97 31.84
C GLY A 334 -12.59 18.18 30.97
N MET A 335 -11.44 18.87 31.16
CA MET A 335 -11.01 19.94 30.26
C MET A 335 -10.68 19.41 28.88
N PHE A 336 -11.12 20.11 27.83
CA PHE A 336 -10.68 19.85 26.47
C PHE A 336 -9.27 20.38 26.27
N ALA A 337 -8.43 19.57 25.62
CA ALA A 337 -7.09 19.97 25.26
C ALA A 337 -6.80 19.63 23.80
N ARG A 338 -5.98 20.48 23.20
CA ARG A 338 -5.34 20.28 21.92
C ARG A 338 -3.88 19.96 22.20
N ALA A 339 -3.40 18.87 21.63
CA ALA A 339 -2.01 18.46 21.73
C ALA A 339 -1.33 18.59 20.38
N VAL A 340 -0.08 19.03 20.38
CA VAL A 340 0.78 19.05 19.20
C VAL A 340 2.00 18.18 19.49
N VAL A 341 2.16 17.13 18.69
CA VAL A 341 3.32 16.26 18.72
C VAL A 341 4.22 16.64 17.55
N HIS A 342 5.46 16.99 17.82
CA HIS A 342 6.43 17.37 16.81
C HIS A 342 7.25 16.14 16.36
N ALA A 343 6.72 15.38 15.41
CA ALA A 343 7.39 14.19 14.89
C ALA A 343 8.50 14.59 13.90
N THR A 344 9.75 14.19 14.18
CA THR A 344 10.89 14.41 13.26
C THR A 344 10.98 13.27 12.27
N VAL A 345 11.19 13.55 10.99
CA VAL A 345 11.21 12.56 9.91
C VAL A 345 12.65 12.11 9.62
N GLY A 346 12.93 10.81 9.71
CA GLY A 346 14.19 10.17 9.32
C GLY A 346 14.21 9.73 7.85
N GLU A 347 15.34 9.16 7.39
CA GLU A 347 15.62 8.80 5.99
C GLU A 347 14.53 7.94 5.33
N HIS A 348 14.02 6.96 6.07
CA HIS A 348 13.00 6.01 5.60
C HIS A 348 11.56 6.43 5.98
N GLY A 349 11.35 7.69 6.37
CA GLY A 349 10.03 8.20 6.76
C GLY A 349 9.57 7.82 8.16
N LEU A 350 10.35 7.01 8.89
CA LEU A 350 10.13 6.70 10.30
C LEU A 350 10.71 7.82 11.17
N ALA A 351 10.04 8.13 12.27
CA ALA A 351 10.49 9.09 13.25
C ALA A 351 11.35 8.40 14.31
N PRO A 352 12.69 8.38 14.21
CA PRO A 352 13.49 7.99 15.35
C PRO A 352 13.36 9.12 16.38
N ASP A 353 12.72 8.83 17.51
CA ASP A 353 12.85 9.72 18.65
C ASP A 353 14.27 9.55 19.21
N ARG A 354 15.18 10.42 18.74
CA ARG A 354 16.58 10.44 19.20
C ARG A 354 16.71 10.70 20.70
N SER A 355 15.64 11.14 21.39
CA SER A 355 15.67 11.36 22.84
C SER A 355 15.73 10.07 23.66
N LEU A 356 15.29 8.95 23.09
CA LEU A 356 15.29 7.63 23.73
C LEU A 356 16.54 6.78 23.38
N ALA A 357 17.37 7.25 22.45
CA ALA A 357 18.61 6.56 22.10
C ALA A 357 19.56 6.50 23.31
N GLY A 358 20.00 5.30 23.66
CA GLY A 358 20.83 5.00 24.84
C GLY A 358 20.07 5.04 26.17
N LYS A 359 18.74 5.18 26.16
CA LYS A 359 17.91 5.16 27.38
C LYS A 359 17.37 3.75 27.67
N TRP A 360 17.08 3.52 28.94
CA TRP A 360 16.52 2.29 29.47
C TRP A 360 15.08 2.51 29.91
N ILE A 361 14.17 1.65 29.46
CA ILE A 361 12.72 1.79 29.62
C ILE A 361 12.15 0.52 30.25
N SER A 362 11.13 0.67 31.10
CA SER A 362 10.41 -0.47 31.67
C SER A 362 9.38 -1.01 30.66
N PRO A 363 9.39 -2.31 30.30
CA PRO A 363 8.42 -2.89 29.35
C PRO A 363 6.95 -2.70 29.74
N MET A 364 6.69 -2.58 31.05
CA MET A 364 5.33 -2.41 31.59
C MET A 364 5.00 -0.97 31.99
N HIS A 365 6.00 -0.08 32.07
CA HIS A 365 5.83 1.31 32.50
C HIS A 365 6.68 2.20 31.59
N PRO A 366 6.27 2.40 30.32
CA PRO A 366 7.08 3.12 29.34
C PRO A 366 7.39 4.56 29.72
N GLU A 367 6.63 5.17 30.65
CA GLU A 367 6.94 6.48 31.22
C GLU A 367 8.24 6.52 32.04
N ILE A 368 8.76 5.39 32.50
CA ILE A 368 9.99 5.32 33.30
C ILE A 368 11.17 5.15 32.36
N VAL A 369 11.80 6.27 32.04
CA VAL A 369 13.01 6.35 31.20
C VAL A 369 14.20 6.70 32.08
N ARG A 370 15.29 5.92 31.99
CA ARG A 370 16.54 6.16 32.72
C ARG A 370 17.74 6.16 31.79
N ASP A 371 18.83 6.77 32.25
CA ASP A 371 20.09 6.88 31.51
C ASP A 371 20.96 5.62 31.58
N GLY A 372 20.53 4.59 32.31
CA GLY A 372 21.31 3.38 32.49
C GLY A 372 20.47 2.20 33.01
N PRO A 373 21.07 0.99 33.06
CA PRO A 373 20.39 -0.20 33.54
C PRO A 373 19.96 -0.03 34.99
N GLY A 374 18.79 -0.54 35.31
CA GLY A 374 18.19 -0.40 36.63
C GLY A 374 16.87 -1.14 36.71
N VAL A 375 16.16 -0.93 37.81
CA VAL A 375 14.88 -1.58 38.08
C VAL A 375 13.76 -0.55 38.03
N CYS A 376 12.61 -0.94 37.52
CA CYS A 376 11.40 -0.13 37.51
C CYS A 376 10.89 0.12 38.94
N ASP A 377 10.67 1.37 39.33
CA ASP A 377 10.18 1.72 40.69
C ASP A 377 8.74 1.26 40.94
N VAL A 378 7.97 0.98 39.89
CA VAL A 378 6.55 0.62 39.98
C VAL A 378 6.35 -0.90 40.02
N CYS A 379 7.01 -1.67 39.15
CA CYS A 379 6.84 -3.13 39.09
C CYS A 379 8.05 -3.96 39.51
N GLY A 380 9.20 -3.34 39.74
CA GLY A 380 10.41 -4.06 40.15
C GLY A 380 11.03 -4.96 39.05
N MET A 381 10.62 -4.81 37.79
CA MET A 381 11.28 -5.48 36.67
C MET A 381 12.51 -4.71 36.18
N ASP A 382 13.46 -5.42 35.59
CA ASP A 382 14.62 -4.82 34.96
C ASP A 382 14.19 -3.93 33.79
N LEU A 383 14.76 -2.73 33.74
CA LEU A 383 14.65 -1.88 32.57
C LEU A 383 15.37 -2.56 31.41
N VAL A 384 14.85 -2.36 30.20
CA VAL A 384 15.46 -2.85 28.96
C VAL A 384 15.90 -1.66 28.10
N PRO A 385 16.93 -1.80 27.24
CA PRO A 385 17.30 -0.74 26.32
C PRO A 385 16.12 -0.38 25.42
N ALA A 386 15.89 0.91 25.19
CA ALA A 386 14.80 1.41 24.35
C ALA A 386 14.87 0.82 22.91
N GLU A 387 16.08 0.53 22.44
CA GLU A 387 16.38 -0.11 21.16
C GLU A 387 15.78 -1.52 21.08
N SER A 388 15.85 -2.29 22.16
CA SER A 388 15.35 -3.67 22.22
C SER A 388 13.83 -3.80 22.09
N LEU A 389 13.11 -2.70 22.32
CA LEU A 389 11.65 -2.62 22.19
C LEU A 389 11.23 -2.10 20.79
N GLY A 390 12.17 -1.89 19.87
CA GLY A 390 11.91 -1.31 18.55
C GLY A 390 11.47 0.16 18.61
N LEU A 391 11.68 0.83 19.75
CA LEU A 391 11.28 2.24 19.97
C LEU A 391 12.32 3.22 19.40
N VAL A 392 13.54 2.75 19.15
CA VAL A 392 14.64 3.49 18.53
C VAL A 392 15.10 2.66 17.33
N ALA A 393 15.10 3.27 16.13
CA ALA A 393 15.77 2.67 14.98
C ALA A 393 17.29 2.69 15.22
N ASP A 394 17.99 1.60 14.91
CA ASP A 394 19.42 1.36 15.19
C ASP A 394 20.25 2.66 15.20
N ALA A 395 20.83 2.98 16.35
CA ALA A 395 21.70 4.15 16.52
C ALA A 395 22.97 4.09 15.63
N ASP A 396 23.31 2.89 15.14
CA ASP A 396 24.46 2.62 14.25
C ASP A 396 24.10 2.64 12.76
N ALA A 397 22.82 2.78 12.39
CA ALA A 397 22.49 3.16 11.03
C ALA A 397 22.86 4.64 10.90
N GLU A 398 23.91 4.95 10.12
CA GLU A 398 24.13 6.29 9.56
C GLU A 398 22.90 6.70 8.74
N SER A 399 21.81 7.05 9.42
CA SER A 399 20.56 7.48 8.80
C SER A 399 20.79 8.91 8.36
N GLY A 400 21.13 9.07 7.08
CA GLY A 400 21.25 10.36 6.44
C GLY A 400 19.95 11.15 6.62
N LEU A 401 20.04 12.48 6.60
CA LEU A 401 18.83 13.30 6.54
C LEU A 401 18.00 12.89 5.30
N PRO A 402 16.67 12.75 5.38
CA PRO A 402 15.87 12.33 4.24
C PRO A 402 16.02 13.31 3.08
N LEU A 403 16.06 12.79 1.85
CA LEU A 403 16.00 13.61 0.64
C LEU A 403 14.59 14.17 0.50
N VAL A 404 14.47 15.49 0.41
CA VAL A 404 13.16 16.16 0.39
C VAL A 404 13.01 17.06 -0.81
N VAL A 405 11.79 17.10 -1.35
CA VAL A 405 11.39 18.01 -2.43
C VAL A 405 10.12 18.77 -2.05
N PRO A 406 9.93 20.00 -2.55
CA PRO A 406 8.69 20.74 -2.32
C PRO A 406 7.48 19.98 -2.89
N ARG A 407 6.34 20.07 -2.22
CA ARG A 407 5.08 19.48 -2.69
C ARG A 407 4.71 19.89 -4.11
N SER A 408 5.00 21.14 -4.49
CA SER A 408 4.67 21.69 -5.80
C SER A 408 5.51 21.09 -6.94
N ALA A 409 6.63 20.44 -6.61
CA ALA A 409 7.49 19.78 -7.58
C ALA A 409 6.95 18.40 -8.03
N VAL A 410 6.06 17.82 -7.22
CA VAL A 410 5.56 16.46 -7.41
C VAL A 410 4.18 16.50 -8.07
N LEU A 411 4.06 15.85 -9.23
CA LEU A 411 2.79 15.62 -9.91
C LEU A 411 2.29 14.21 -9.58
N LEU A 412 1.12 14.11 -8.95
CA LEU A 412 0.50 12.84 -8.56
C LEU A 412 -0.51 12.38 -9.60
N THR A 413 -0.39 11.13 -10.06
CA THR A 413 -1.32 10.50 -11.01
C THR A 413 -1.84 9.19 -10.46
N GLY A 414 -2.88 9.28 -9.62
CA GLY A 414 -3.47 8.13 -8.95
C GLY A 414 -2.48 7.42 -8.01
N LYS A 415 -1.76 6.42 -8.54
CA LYS A 415 -0.76 5.62 -7.80
C LYS A 415 0.70 6.03 -8.06
N ARG A 416 0.97 6.91 -9.02
CA ARG A 416 2.33 7.30 -9.43
C ARG A 416 2.65 8.73 -9.03
N ALA A 417 3.92 9.02 -8.89
CA ALA A 417 4.43 10.36 -8.64
C ALA A 417 5.54 10.68 -9.65
N VAL A 418 5.40 11.78 -10.37
CA VAL A 418 6.36 12.22 -11.39
C VAL A 418 6.92 13.57 -10.98
N VAL A 419 8.22 13.74 -11.15
CA VAL A 419 8.95 15.00 -10.96
C VAL A 419 9.71 15.33 -12.24
N TYR A 420 9.94 16.61 -12.48
CA TYR A 420 10.75 17.08 -13.60
C TYR A 420 12.11 17.57 -13.09
N VAL A 421 13.19 17.00 -13.61
CA VAL A 421 14.56 17.34 -13.21
C VAL A 421 15.22 18.15 -14.33
N GLU A 422 15.82 19.28 -13.97
CA GLU A 422 16.64 20.10 -14.87
C GLU A 422 17.99 19.39 -15.13
N VAL A 423 18.26 19.05 -16.38
CA VAL A 423 19.51 18.42 -16.81
C VAL A 423 20.55 19.50 -17.02
N LEU A 424 21.61 19.47 -16.22
CA LEU A 424 22.71 20.43 -16.31
C LEU A 424 23.69 20.06 -17.43
N GLY A 425 24.32 21.07 -18.05
CA GLY A 425 25.35 20.89 -19.08
C GLY A 425 24.83 20.74 -20.51
N THR A 426 23.54 20.98 -20.74
CA THR A 426 22.94 21.05 -22.09
C THR A 426 23.02 22.46 -22.67
N GLU A 427 23.12 22.58 -24.00
CA GLU A 427 23.17 23.89 -24.68
C GLU A 427 21.86 24.68 -24.56
N ARG A 428 20.75 23.97 -24.36
CA ARG A 428 19.41 24.52 -24.12
C ARG A 428 18.87 24.00 -22.79
N PRO A 429 18.05 24.77 -22.06
CA PRO A 429 17.37 24.27 -20.87
C PRO A 429 16.57 23.00 -21.15
N THR A 430 16.97 21.88 -20.56
CA THR A 430 16.37 20.57 -20.79
C THR A 430 15.82 20.01 -19.49
N PHE A 431 14.59 19.47 -19.54
CA PHE A 431 13.92 18.88 -18.40
C PHE A 431 13.60 17.41 -18.65
N GLU A 432 13.88 16.55 -17.68
CA GLU A 432 13.65 15.11 -17.75
C GLU A 432 12.51 14.72 -16.80
N GLY A 433 11.47 14.07 -17.32
CA GLY A 433 10.38 13.52 -16.52
C GLY A 433 10.78 12.20 -15.87
N ARG A 434 10.81 12.15 -14.53
CA ARG A 434 11.22 10.97 -13.77
C ARG A 434 10.16 10.55 -12.77
N GLU A 435 9.91 9.26 -12.69
CA GLU A 435 9.04 8.67 -11.67
C GLU A 435 9.81 8.51 -10.36
N VAL A 436 9.17 8.89 -9.26
CA VAL A 436 9.76 8.82 -7.92
C VAL A 436 8.88 8.03 -6.98
N VAL A 437 9.52 7.33 -6.05
CA VAL A 437 8.83 6.69 -4.92
C VAL A 437 8.78 7.69 -3.78
N LEU A 438 7.57 8.12 -3.44
CA LEU A 438 7.34 9.06 -2.36
C LEU A 438 7.30 8.34 -1.01
N GLY A 439 8.05 8.89 -0.06
CA GLY A 439 7.88 8.60 1.35
C GLY A 439 6.77 9.45 1.97
N PRO A 440 6.66 9.43 3.30
CA PRO A 440 5.54 10.04 3.98
C PRO A 440 5.63 11.58 3.93
N ARG A 441 4.47 12.23 3.81
CA ARG A 441 4.39 13.69 3.65
C ARG A 441 4.75 14.40 4.96
N ALA A 442 5.67 15.35 4.88
CA ALA A 442 6.12 16.15 6.01
C ALA A 442 5.88 17.65 5.73
N GLY A 443 4.69 18.12 6.11
CA GLY A 443 4.28 19.52 5.92
C GLY A 443 4.13 19.90 4.44
N THR A 444 4.96 20.84 3.98
CA THR A 444 4.99 21.37 2.61
C THR A 444 5.91 20.60 1.67
N HIS A 445 6.59 19.55 2.15
CA HIS A 445 7.55 18.76 1.40
C HIS A 445 7.16 17.27 1.40
N TYR A 446 7.63 16.55 0.40
CA TYR A 446 7.62 15.08 0.36
C TYR A 446 9.03 14.55 0.63
N VAL A 447 9.10 13.44 1.36
CA VAL A 447 10.31 12.61 1.39
C VAL A 447 10.37 11.81 0.10
N ILE A 448 11.55 11.71 -0.50
CA ILE A 448 11.81 10.86 -1.65
C ILE A 448 12.55 9.63 -1.15
N LEU A 449 11.97 8.44 -1.37
CA LEU A 449 12.58 7.16 -1.04
C LEU A 449 13.44 6.65 -2.19
N ASP A 450 12.99 6.86 -3.43
CA ASP A 450 13.71 6.44 -4.63
C ASP A 450 13.40 7.34 -5.83
N GLY A 451 14.32 7.39 -6.79
CA GLY A 451 14.19 8.11 -8.07
C GLY A 451 14.85 9.48 -8.15
N LEU A 452 15.42 10.02 -7.06
CA LEU A 452 16.21 11.26 -7.09
C LEU A 452 17.49 11.14 -6.28
N THR A 453 18.47 11.95 -6.63
CA THR A 453 19.76 12.08 -5.94
C THR A 453 19.92 13.49 -5.36
N GLU A 454 20.73 13.60 -4.29
CA GLU A 454 21.02 14.89 -3.66
C GLU A 454 21.71 15.85 -4.63
N GLY A 455 21.26 17.11 -4.66
CA GLY A 455 21.77 18.15 -5.54
C GLY A 455 21.12 18.22 -6.92
N GLU A 456 20.31 17.23 -7.33
CA GLU A 456 19.52 17.33 -8.56
C GLU A 456 18.50 18.47 -8.47
N ARG A 457 18.39 19.27 -9.53
CA ARG A 457 17.52 20.45 -9.55
C ARG A 457 16.13 20.03 -10.03
N VAL A 458 15.17 19.96 -9.11
CA VAL A 458 13.80 19.56 -9.39
C VAL A 458 12.91 20.78 -9.58
N VAL A 459 12.07 20.77 -10.61
CA VAL A 459 11.17 21.88 -10.96
C VAL A 459 10.08 22.03 -9.90
N ALA A 460 10.20 23.04 -9.03
CA ALA A 460 9.21 23.34 -7.98
C ALA A 460 8.06 24.23 -8.47
N GLN A 461 8.27 25.01 -9.54
CA GLN A 461 7.23 25.83 -10.17
C GLN A 461 7.26 25.60 -11.68
N GLY A 462 6.10 25.45 -12.30
CA GLY A 462 5.99 25.24 -13.76
C GLY A 462 6.00 23.76 -14.20
N ALA A 463 6.09 22.80 -13.27
CA ALA A 463 6.10 21.36 -13.58
C ALA A 463 4.91 20.92 -14.48
N PHE A 464 3.70 21.41 -14.20
CA PHE A 464 2.52 21.12 -15.03
C PHE A 464 2.61 21.68 -16.46
N ARG A 465 3.33 22.80 -16.66
CA ARG A 465 3.52 23.38 -18.01
C ARG A 465 4.51 22.57 -18.82
N ILE A 466 5.56 22.07 -18.17
CA ILE A 466 6.51 21.11 -18.77
C ILE A 466 5.76 19.83 -19.15
N ASP A 467 4.94 19.32 -18.25
CA ASP A 467 4.11 18.13 -18.49
C ASP A 467 3.14 18.31 -19.67
N SER A 468 2.45 19.45 -19.72
CA SER A 468 1.57 19.79 -20.83
C SER A 468 2.33 19.88 -22.16
N ALA A 469 3.55 20.43 -22.16
CA ALA A 469 4.39 20.51 -23.34
C ALA A 469 4.87 19.12 -23.80
N MET A 470 5.25 18.25 -22.86
CA MET A 470 5.56 16.84 -23.13
C MET A 470 4.37 16.12 -23.76
N GLN A 471 3.17 16.32 -23.20
CA GLN A 471 1.94 15.73 -23.73
C GLN A 471 1.62 16.22 -25.15
N ILE A 472 1.76 17.53 -25.42
CA ILE A 472 1.55 18.10 -26.76
C ILE A 472 2.53 17.51 -27.79
N GLN A 473 3.76 17.23 -27.38
CA GLN A 473 4.78 16.58 -28.21
C GLN A 473 4.65 15.05 -28.24
N ALA A 474 3.56 14.49 -27.70
CA ALA A 474 3.34 13.05 -27.56
C ALA A 474 4.49 12.29 -26.87
N LYS A 475 5.21 12.97 -25.98
CA LYS A 475 6.24 12.40 -25.10
C LYS A 475 5.60 11.84 -23.82
N PRO A 476 6.24 10.88 -23.11
CA PRO A 476 5.74 10.35 -21.85
C PRO A 476 5.47 11.47 -20.84
N SER A 477 4.22 11.58 -20.39
CA SER A 477 3.73 12.61 -19.46
C SER A 477 2.98 11.96 -18.30
N MET A 478 2.44 12.79 -17.41
CA MET A 478 1.61 12.33 -16.29
C MET A 478 0.40 11.50 -16.76
N MET A 479 -0.14 11.77 -17.96
CA MET A 479 -1.35 11.13 -18.49
C MET A 479 -1.08 9.85 -19.31
N SER A 480 0.19 9.47 -19.50
CA SER A 480 0.56 8.22 -20.16
C SER A 480 0.14 7.01 -19.30
N MET A 481 -0.68 6.11 -19.86
CA MET A 481 -1.26 4.96 -19.15
C MET A 481 -0.17 4.02 -18.58
N PRO A 482 -0.36 3.45 -17.38
CA PRO A 482 0.53 2.42 -16.85
C PRO A 482 0.38 1.16 -17.73
N GLY A 483 1.33 0.96 -18.65
CA GLY A 483 1.30 -0.14 -19.62
C GLY A 483 1.90 0.24 -20.97
N GLU A 484 1.81 1.52 -21.38
CA GLU A 484 2.55 2.04 -22.52
C GLU A 484 3.95 2.47 -22.09
N ARG A 485 4.77 1.47 -21.75
CA ARG A 485 6.22 1.64 -21.72
C ARG A 485 6.70 1.63 -23.17
N GLN A 486 6.77 2.80 -23.82
CA GLN A 486 7.53 2.92 -25.06
C GLN A 486 9.01 2.62 -24.75
N GLY A 487 9.55 1.64 -25.47
CA GLY A 487 10.94 1.19 -25.38
C GLY A 487 11.15 -0.31 -25.64
N LEU A 488 10.07 -1.06 -25.87
CA LEU A 488 10.13 -2.48 -26.15
C LEU A 488 9.24 -2.77 -27.36
N SER A 489 9.81 -3.19 -28.49
CA SER A 489 8.97 -3.72 -29.56
C SER A 489 8.32 -5.02 -29.07
N GLU A 490 7.07 -5.24 -29.48
CA GLU A 490 6.31 -6.41 -29.04
C GLU A 490 6.98 -7.74 -29.47
N ALA A 491 7.71 -7.72 -30.59
CA ALA A 491 8.49 -8.84 -31.10
C ALA A 491 9.73 -9.15 -30.23
N GLU A 492 10.51 -8.13 -29.83
CA GLU A 492 11.68 -8.29 -28.96
C GLU A 492 11.29 -8.85 -27.58
N VAL A 493 10.19 -8.34 -27.00
CA VAL A 493 9.68 -8.84 -25.71
C VAL A 493 9.14 -10.25 -25.83
N ARG A 494 8.42 -10.58 -26.92
CA ARG A 494 7.91 -11.94 -27.14
C ARG A 494 9.05 -12.96 -27.13
N ARG A 495 10.16 -12.67 -27.81
CA ARG A 495 11.33 -13.55 -27.91
C ARG A 495 12.07 -13.71 -26.60
N TYR A 496 12.35 -12.61 -25.91
CA TYR A 496 13.00 -12.68 -24.60
C TYR A 496 12.11 -13.40 -23.57
N ARG A 497 10.81 -13.09 -23.57
CA ARG A 497 9.83 -13.70 -22.68
C ARG A 497 9.64 -15.19 -22.94
N SER A 498 9.65 -15.67 -24.19
CA SER A 498 9.54 -17.12 -24.46
C SER A 498 10.72 -17.91 -23.87
N GLY A 499 11.93 -17.33 -23.90
CA GLY A 499 13.12 -17.89 -23.26
C GLY A 499 12.99 -18.05 -21.74
N LEU A 500 12.17 -17.23 -21.08
CA LEU A 500 11.95 -17.28 -19.62
C LEU A 500 11.04 -18.43 -19.17
N ARG A 501 10.38 -19.17 -20.08
CA ARG A 501 9.43 -20.24 -19.70
C ARG A 501 10.03 -21.32 -18.80
N PRO A 502 11.20 -21.92 -19.11
CA PRO A 502 11.77 -22.97 -18.28
C PRO A 502 12.13 -22.46 -16.87
N TYR A 503 12.57 -21.20 -16.78
CA TYR A 503 12.85 -20.55 -15.51
C TYR A 503 11.60 -20.41 -14.65
N TRP A 504 10.49 -19.90 -15.21
CA TRP A 504 9.24 -19.73 -14.46
C TRP A 504 8.59 -21.06 -14.08
N SER A 505 8.71 -22.09 -14.93
CA SER A 505 8.25 -23.44 -14.55
C SER A 505 9.02 -23.98 -13.34
N ALA A 506 10.34 -23.80 -13.29
CA ALA A 506 11.18 -24.21 -12.16
C ALA A 506 10.95 -23.36 -10.90
N TYR A 507 10.74 -22.05 -11.07
CA TYR A 507 10.36 -21.15 -9.97
C TYR A 507 9.05 -21.58 -9.29
N LEU A 508 8.02 -21.88 -10.08
CA LEU A 508 6.71 -22.29 -9.55
C LEU A 508 6.77 -23.65 -8.86
N GLU A 509 7.59 -24.58 -9.38
CA GLU A 509 7.87 -25.85 -8.69
C GLU A 509 8.56 -25.62 -7.34
N ALA A 510 9.52 -24.69 -7.27
CA ALA A 510 10.18 -24.33 -6.01
C ALA A 510 9.18 -23.72 -5.00
N GLN A 511 8.32 -22.81 -5.45
CA GLN A 511 7.27 -22.22 -4.63
C GLN A 511 6.32 -23.29 -4.08
N GLN A 512 5.85 -24.22 -4.92
CA GLN A 512 4.95 -25.28 -4.50
C GLN A 512 5.63 -26.29 -3.57
N ALA A 513 6.90 -26.61 -3.81
CA ALA A 513 7.69 -27.48 -2.94
C ALA A 513 7.93 -26.86 -1.56
N LEU A 514 8.18 -25.54 -1.48
CA LEU A 514 8.32 -24.82 -0.21
C LEU A 514 6.99 -24.70 0.54
N ALA A 515 5.89 -24.52 -0.18
CA ALA A 515 4.55 -24.53 0.40
C ALA A 515 4.18 -25.92 0.97
N GLY A 516 4.71 -27.00 0.39
CA GLY A 516 4.52 -28.38 0.88
C GLY A 516 5.70 -28.92 1.70
N ASP A 517 6.50 -28.05 2.32
CA ASP A 517 7.61 -28.39 3.24
C ASP A 517 8.64 -29.40 2.71
N SER A 518 8.84 -29.42 1.39
CA SER A 518 9.73 -30.37 0.73
C SER A 518 11.07 -29.73 0.37
N PHE A 519 12.03 -29.78 1.30
CA PHE A 519 13.39 -29.25 1.12
C PHE A 519 14.07 -29.76 -0.16
N ASP A 520 14.14 -31.09 -0.35
CA ASP A 520 14.83 -31.69 -1.51
C ASP A 520 14.21 -31.30 -2.86
N ARG A 521 12.89 -31.15 -2.91
CA ARG A 521 12.20 -30.72 -4.15
C ARG A 521 12.43 -29.24 -4.40
N ALA A 522 12.33 -28.42 -3.37
CA ALA A 522 12.56 -26.98 -3.45
C ALA A 522 14.01 -26.69 -3.90
N GLN A 523 14.99 -27.36 -3.32
CA GLN A 523 16.40 -27.18 -3.69
C GLN A 523 16.65 -27.57 -5.15
N ARG A 524 16.16 -28.74 -5.60
CA ARG A 524 16.29 -29.16 -7.01
C ARG A 524 15.59 -28.21 -7.97
N ALA A 525 14.44 -27.68 -7.60
CA ALA A 525 13.69 -26.73 -8.42
C ALA A 525 14.41 -25.39 -8.52
N LEU A 526 15.04 -24.90 -7.44
CA LEU A 526 15.85 -23.69 -7.46
C LEU A 526 17.15 -23.86 -8.26
N ASP A 527 17.80 -25.02 -8.18
CA ASP A 527 18.94 -25.38 -9.04
C ASP A 527 18.54 -25.40 -10.52
N ALA A 528 17.37 -25.96 -10.83
CA ALA A 528 16.81 -25.96 -12.18
C ALA A 528 16.47 -24.53 -12.65
N ALA A 529 15.94 -23.68 -11.77
CA ALA A 529 15.68 -22.27 -12.08
C ALA A 529 16.97 -21.53 -12.40
N LYS A 530 18.04 -21.76 -11.62
CA LYS A 530 19.37 -21.19 -11.89
C LYS A 530 19.91 -21.59 -13.26
N GLN A 531 19.86 -22.89 -13.57
CA GLN A 531 20.32 -23.40 -14.88
C GLN A 531 19.49 -22.83 -16.03
N ALA A 532 18.16 -22.76 -15.85
CA ALA A 532 17.26 -22.22 -16.85
C ALA A 532 17.51 -20.74 -17.11
N LEU A 533 17.71 -19.93 -16.06
CA LEU A 533 17.96 -18.49 -16.20
C LEU A 533 19.28 -18.20 -16.93
N GLY A 534 20.33 -18.98 -16.65
CA GLY A 534 21.62 -18.84 -17.34
C GLY A 534 21.59 -19.18 -18.84
N GLN A 535 20.52 -19.83 -19.32
CA GLN A 535 20.30 -20.12 -20.74
C GLN A 535 19.46 -19.05 -21.45
N VAL A 536 18.92 -18.07 -20.71
CA VAL A 536 18.08 -17.02 -21.28
C VAL A 536 18.97 -15.98 -21.94
N ASP A 537 18.83 -15.82 -23.25
CA ASP A 537 19.60 -14.84 -24.03
C ASP A 537 18.87 -13.48 -24.14
N PRO A 538 19.37 -12.41 -23.49
CA PRO A 538 18.80 -11.07 -23.59
C PRO A 538 19.27 -10.30 -24.85
N SER A 539 20.02 -10.93 -25.76
CA SER A 539 20.52 -10.30 -27.01
C SER A 539 19.40 -9.77 -27.90
N SER A 540 18.20 -10.37 -27.81
CA SER A 540 17.01 -9.94 -28.55
C SER A 540 16.41 -8.62 -28.07
N LEU A 541 16.88 -8.05 -26.95
CA LEU A 541 16.41 -6.77 -26.43
C LEU A 541 17.27 -5.59 -26.92
N SER A 542 16.66 -4.41 -26.98
CA SER A 542 17.36 -3.13 -27.18
C SER A 542 18.46 -2.91 -26.13
N PRO A 543 19.54 -2.14 -26.42
CA PRO A 543 20.68 -2.00 -25.51
C PRO A 543 20.31 -1.58 -24.08
N ALA A 544 19.36 -0.66 -23.92
CA ALA A 544 18.86 -0.22 -22.61
C ALA A 544 18.09 -1.35 -21.90
N SER A 545 17.17 -2.01 -22.60
CA SER A 545 16.36 -3.10 -22.05
C SER A 545 17.18 -4.35 -21.75
N ARG A 546 18.25 -4.59 -22.51
CA ARG A 546 19.24 -5.65 -22.27
C ARG A 546 20.00 -5.39 -20.98
N ALA A 547 20.50 -4.17 -20.77
CA ALA A 547 21.21 -3.82 -19.53
C ALA A 547 20.30 -3.98 -18.29
N GLU A 548 19.01 -3.63 -18.41
CA GLU A 548 18.01 -3.87 -17.38
C GLU A 548 17.77 -5.36 -17.12
N ALA A 549 17.55 -6.15 -18.19
CA ALA A 549 17.37 -7.60 -18.13
C ALA A 549 18.57 -8.31 -17.48
N GLU A 550 19.79 -7.98 -17.92
CA GLU A 550 21.03 -8.50 -17.34
C GLU A 550 21.21 -8.09 -15.88
N GLY A 551 20.81 -6.86 -15.52
CA GLY A 551 20.80 -6.41 -14.12
C GLY A 551 19.86 -7.24 -13.25
N MET A 552 18.67 -7.56 -13.76
CA MET A 552 17.72 -8.44 -13.07
C MET A 552 18.21 -9.88 -13.00
N HIS A 553 18.77 -10.42 -14.09
CA HIS A 553 19.38 -11.76 -14.11
C HIS A 553 20.46 -11.87 -13.02
N ARG A 554 21.40 -10.92 -12.95
CA ARG A 554 22.47 -10.92 -11.93
C ARG A 554 21.93 -10.90 -10.49
N ARG A 555 20.84 -10.18 -10.23
CA ARG A 555 20.21 -10.16 -8.89
C ARG A 555 19.61 -11.52 -8.55
N ILE A 556 18.90 -12.14 -9.50
CA ILE A 556 18.31 -13.46 -9.32
C ILE A 556 19.41 -14.53 -9.16
N GLU A 557 20.42 -14.52 -10.04
CA GLU A 557 21.57 -15.43 -9.97
C GLU A 557 22.33 -15.27 -8.66
N GLY A 558 22.57 -14.03 -8.22
CA GLY A 558 23.19 -13.73 -6.93
C GLY A 558 22.37 -14.30 -5.77
N ALA A 559 21.05 -14.12 -5.77
CA ALA A 559 20.16 -14.72 -4.76
C ALA A 559 20.22 -16.26 -4.81
N LEU A 560 20.26 -16.85 -6.01
CA LEU A 560 20.35 -18.30 -6.22
C LEU A 560 21.74 -18.88 -5.87
N GLU A 561 22.82 -18.10 -5.89
CA GLU A 561 24.15 -18.54 -5.48
C GLU A 561 24.29 -18.72 -3.97
N HIS A 562 23.64 -17.86 -3.19
CA HIS A 562 23.64 -17.95 -1.73
C HIS A 562 22.91 -19.21 -1.20
N LEU A 563 22.20 -19.94 -2.07
CA LEU A 563 21.47 -21.18 -1.75
C LEU A 563 22.34 -22.43 -1.57
N HIS A 564 23.57 -22.46 -2.10
CA HIS A 564 24.40 -23.68 -2.09
C HIS A 564 24.87 -24.10 -0.68
N HIS A 565 24.57 -23.31 0.36
CA HIS A 565 24.99 -23.54 1.74
C HIS A 565 23.83 -23.60 2.75
N THR A 566 22.58 -23.61 2.31
CA THR A 566 21.44 -23.75 3.23
C THR A 566 21.26 -25.20 3.65
N GLU A 567 21.32 -25.46 4.96
CA GLU A 567 21.22 -26.81 5.54
C GLU A 567 19.79 -27.16 6.02
N ASP A 568 18.88 -26.18 6.08
CA ASP A 568 17.51 -26.36 6.56
C ASP A 568 16.46 -25.57 5.75
N LEU A 569 15.19 -25.93 5.96
CA LEU A 569 14.04 -25.36 5.26
C LEU A 569 13.80 -23.88 5.60
N ALA A 570 14.13 -23.44 6.81
CA ALA A 570 13.93 -22.06 7.22
C ALA A 570 14.89 -21.12 6.48
N ALA A 571 16.16 -21.49 6.40
CA ALA A 571 17.17 -20.77 5.63
C ALA A 571 16.82 -20.77 4.13
N LEU A 572 16.29 -21.88 3.60
CA LEU A 572 15.85 -21.97 2.22
C LEU A 572 14.68 -21.01 1.90
N ARG A 573 13.75 -20.82 2.83
CA ARG A 573 12.62 -19.88 2.70
C ARG A 573 13.07 -18.42 2.71
N VAL A 574 14.05 -18.07 3.56
CA VAL A 574 14.67 -16.73 3.56
C VAL A 574 15.33 -16.46 2.21
N ALA A 575 16.09 -17.41 1.68
CA ALA A 575 16.74 -17.21 0.39
C ALA A 575 15.74 -17.19 -0.78
N PHE A 576 14.66 -17.97 -0.71
CA PHE A 576 13.56 -17.90 -1.69
C PHE A 576 12.88 -16.53 -1.72
N HIS A 577 12.82 -15.80 -0.60
CA HIS A 577 12.26 -14.44 -0.58
C HIS A 577 12.98 -13.50 -1.54
N GLU A 578 14.32 -13.47 -1.51
CA GLU A 578 15.14 -12.64 -2.39
C GLU A 578 14.93 -13.01 -3.87
N VAL A 579 14.89 -14.31 -4.16
CA VAL A 579 14.60 -14.83 -5.50
C VAL A 579 13.21 -14.35 -5.94
N SER A 580 12.20 -14.51 -5.10
CA SER A 580 10.82 -14.12 -5.38
C SER A 580 10.68 -12.62 -5.69
N LEU A 581 11.29 -11.75 -4.88
CA LEU A 581 11.28 -10.30 -5.07
C LEU A 581 11.92 -9.91 -6.42
N ALA A 582 13.07 -10.49 -6.74
CA ALA A 582 13.78 -10.23 -7.98
C ALA A 582 13.01 -10.79 -9.20
N SER A 583 12.41 -11.98 -9.06
CA SER A 583 11.57 -12.62 -10.10
C SER A 583 10.32 -11.80 -10.40
N LEU A 584 9.67 -11.26 -9.37
CA LEU A 584 8.48 -10.42 -9.53
C LEU A 584 8.80 -9.14 -10.32
N SER A 585 10.00 -8.58 -10.13
CA SER A 585 10.48 -7.43 -10.93
C SER A 585 10.60 -7.79 -12.42
N LEU A 586 11.12 -8.98 -12.71
CA LEU A 586 11.22 -9.52 -14.07
C LEU A 586 9.82 -9.74 -14.69
N LEU A 587 8.89 -10.33 -13.94
CA LEU A 587 7.51 -10.55 -14.36
C LEU A 587 6.77 -9.24 -14.67
N ARG A 588 6.93 -8.24 -13.81
CA ARG A 588 6.34 -6.90 -13.98
C ARG A 588 6.97 -6.13 -15.13
N ARG A 589 8.22 -6.42 -15.50
CA ARG A 589 8.92 -5.74 -16.60
C ARG A 589 8.57 -6.32 -17.97
N PHE A 590 8.61 -7.64 -18.10
CA PHE A 590 8.53 -8.34 -19.40
C PHE A 590 7.23 -9.14 -19.59
N GLY A 591 6.40 -9.27 -18.55
CA GLY A 591 5.12 -9.95 -18.60
C GLY A 591 5.22 -11.47 -18.37
N ASN A 592 4.06 -12.11 -18.22
CA ASN A 592 3.94 -13.54 -17.90
C ASN A 592 4.35 -14.43 -19.09
N PRO A 593 5.42 -15.23 -19.02
CA PRO A 593 5.85 -16.05 -20.14
C PRO A 593 5.02 -17.32 -20.37
N LEU A 594 4.18 -17.69 -19.41
CA LEU A 594 3.35 -18.87 -19.45
C LEU A 594 2.01 -18.59 -20.15
N GLY A 595 1.38 -19.64 -20.66
CA GLY A 595 0.03 -19.56 -21.26
C GLY A 595 -1.09 -19.53 -20.22
N GLU A 596 -0.78 -19.91 -18.99
CA GLU A 596 -1.69 -19.87 -17.84
C GLU A 596 -1.58 -18.53 -17.09
N GLN A 597 -2.65 -18.17 -16.38
CA GLN A 597 -2.67 -16.98 -15.53
C GLN A 597 -1.80 -17.20 -14.29
N LEU A 598 -1.04 -16.17 -13.90
CA LEU A 598 -0.27 -16.17 -12.66
C LEU A 598 -0.81 -15.11 -11.71
N HIS A 599 -0.62 -15.33 -10.41
CA HIS A 599 -1.08 -14.43 -9.36
C HIS A 599 0.07 -14.01 -8.46
N GLU A 600 0.12 -12.72 -8.12
CA GLU A 600 0.96 -12.21 -7.04
C GLU A 600 0.22 -12.40 -5.72
N ALA A 601 0.79 -13.19 -4.83
CA ALA A 601 0.35 -13.36 -3.46
C ALA A 601 1.33 -12.66 -2.50
N TYR A 602 0.84 -12.27 -1.32
CA TYR A 602 1.62 -11.56 -0.32
C TYR A 602 1.24 -12.00 1.09
N CYS A 603 2.24 -12.23 1.93
CA CYS A 603 2.06 -12.56 3.34
C CYS A 603 2.59 -11.41 4.18
N PRO A 604 1.74 -10.67 4.94
CA PRO A 604 2.18 -9.53 5.74
C PRO A 604 3.02 -9.93 6.96
N MET A 605 2.85 -11.15 7.47
CA MET A 605 3.52 -11.63 8.70
C MET A 605 4.83 -12.38 8.43
N ALA A 606 5.23 -12.53 7.17
CA ALA A 606 6.47 -13.21 6.84
C ALA A 606 7.69 -12.40 7.33
N PHE A 607 8.69 -13.09 7.90
CA PHE A 607 9.95 -12.51 8.37
C PHE A 607 9.77 -11.35 9.37
N ASP A 608 9.12 -11.61 10.51
CA ASP A 608 8.89 -10.63 11.58
C ASP A 608 8.09 -9.38 11.12
N ASP A 609 6.96 -9.61 10.47
CA ASP A 609 6.04 -8.57 9.95
C ASP A 609 6.65 -7.62 8.89
N GLN A 610 7.80 -7.99 8.30
CA GLN A 610 8.38 -7.27 7.14
C GLN A 610 7.55 -7.52 5.87
N GLY A 611 6.98 -8.72 5.78
CA GLY A 611 6.07 -9.16 4.74
C GLY A 611 6.77 -9.50 3.41
N ALA A 612 6.25 -10.52 2.73
CA ALA A 612 6.92 -11.12 1.59
C ALA A 612 5.97 -11.45 0.42
N PRO A 613 6.28 -11.03 -0.82
CA PRO A 613 5.51 -11.38 -2.00
C PRO A 613 6.01 -12.67 -2.65
N TRP A 614 5.11 -13.41 -3.30
CA TRP A 614 5.44 -14.50 -4.22
C TRP A 614 4.49 -14.60 -5.40
N VAL A 615 4.88 -15.40 -6.40
CA VAL A 615 4.07 -15.71 -7.57
C VAL A 615 3.60 -17.16 -7.50
N GLN A 616 2.32 -17.42 -7.78
CA GLN A 616 1.71 -18.75 -7.81
C GLN A 616 0.75 -18.92 -8.99
N ARG A 617 0.38 -20.17 -9.32
CA ARG A 617 -0.58 -20.50 -10.39
C ARG A 617 -2.02 -20.42 -9.93
N GLU A 618 -2.31 -20.99 -8.78
CA GLU A 618 -3.67 -21.12 -8.27
C GLU A 618 -4.16 -19.81 -7.63
N GLU A 619 -5.48 -19.60 -7.62
CA GLU A 619 -6.09 -18.51 -6.84
C GLU A 619 -6.08 -18.83 -5.33
N GLU A 620 -6.03 -20.11 -4.96
CA GLU A 620 -5.94 -20.52 -3.57
C GLU A 620 -4.52 -20.28 -3.05
N ILE A 621 -4.39 -19.55 -1.94
CA ILE A 621 -3.09 -19.19 -1.35
C ILE A 621 -2.31 -20.47 -0.98
N ALA A 622 -1.08 -20.57 -1.47
CA ALA A 622 -0.12 -21.61 -1.11
C ALA A 622 1.16 -20.94 -0.60
N ASN A 623 1.21 -20.67 0.70
CA ASN A 623 2.25 -19.86 1.33
C ASN A 623 3.60 -20.61 1.39
N PRO A 624 4.63 -20.18 0.65
CA PRO A 624 5.94 -20.86 0.64
C PRO A 624 6.79 -20.57 1.88
N TYR A 625 6.46 -19.54 2.68
CA TYR A 625 7.26 -19.10 3.83
C TYR A 625 6.87 -19.77 5.14
N PHE A 626 5.62 -20.19 5.26
CA PHE A 626 5.13 -20.92 6.43
C PHE A 626 4.75 -22.37 6.14
N GLY A 627 4.60 -22.75 4.87
CA GLY A 627 4.33 -24.13 4.48
C GLY A 627 3.05 -24.67 5.09
N ASP A 628 3.06 -25.91 5.59
CA ASP A 628 1.87 -26.57 6.11
C ASP A 628 1.29 -25.88 7.37
N GLU A 629 2.11 -25.17 8.15
CA GLU A 629 1.66 -24.49 9.37
C GLU A 629 0.64 -23.37 9.09
N MET A 630 0.84 -22.61 8.00
CA MET A 630 -0.03 -21.50 7.61
C MET A 630 -0.19 -21.42 6.09
N LEU A 631 -0.46 -22.57 5.46
CA LEU A 631 -0.49 -22.72 4.00
C LEU A 631 -1.41 -21.73 3.29
N ARG A 632 -2.52 -21.34 3.94
CA ARG A 632 -3.55 -20.44 3.39
C ARG A 632 -3.41 -18.99 3.84
N CYS A 633 -2.36 -18.64 4.58
CA CYS A 633 -2.15 -17.29 5.06
C CYS A 633 -1.55 -16.40 3.96
N GLY A 634 -2.25 -15.32 3.61
CA GLY A 634 -1.81 -14.35 2.60
C GLY A 634 -2.99 -13.74 1.85
N GLU A 635 -2.69 -12.77 0.99
CA GLU A 635 -3.66 -12.11 0.11
C GLU A 635 -3.15 -12.07 -1.33
N LEU A 636 -4.05 -12.14 -2.30
CA LEU A 636 -3.72 -11.88 -3.71
C LEU A 636 -3.70 -10.37 -3.95
N ARG A 637 -2.63 -9.87 -4.56
CA ARG A 637 -2.42 -8.43 -4.82
C ARG A 637 -2.54 -8.05 -6.29
N ALA A 638 -2.12 -8.93 -7.18
CA ALA A 638 -2.14 -8.70 -8.62
C ALA A 638 -2.34 -10.01 -9.38
N SER A 639 -2.77 -9.90 -10.62
CA SER A 639 -2.81 -11.02 -11.55
C SER A 639 -2.09 -10.65 -12.84
N PHE A 640 -1.40 -11.63 -13.41
CA PHE A 640 -0.66 -11.52 -14.65
C PHE A 640 -1.32 -12.47 -15.65
N PRO A 641 -2.14 -11.95 -16.58
CA PRO A 641 -2.80 -12.81 -17.56
C PRO A 641 -1.75 -13.58 -18.36
N GLY A 642 -2.04 -14.85 -18.64
CA GLY A 642 -1.27 -15.62 -19.62
C GLY A 642 -1.36 -14.95 -20.99
N HIS A 643 -0.38 -15.17 -21.85
CA HIS A 643 -0.47 -14.64 -23.21
C HIS A 643 -1.58 -15.35 -23.96
N ALA A 644 -2.63 -14.59 -24.33
CA ALA A 644 -3.62 -15.07 -25.28
C ALA A 644 -2.88 -15.48 -26.56
N PRO A 645 -3.19 -16.66 -27.15
CA PRO A 645 -2.65 -17.02 -28.45
C PRO A 645 -2.95 -15.90 -29.45
N SER A 646 -1.99 -15.56 -30.31
CA SER A 646 -2.21 -14.56 -31.35
C SER A 646 -3.41 -14.99 -32.21
N GLN A 647 -4.10 -14.04 -32.82
CA GLN A 647 -5.24 -14.37 -33.70
C GLN A 647 -4.83 -15.36 -34.81
N GLY A 648 -3.59 -15.24 -35.31
CA GLY A 648 -3.00 -16.22 -36.25
C GLY A 648 -2.75 -17.61 -35.64
N ALA A 649 -2.38 -17.70 -34.36
CA ALA A 649 -2.25 -18.98 -33.67
C ALA A 649 -3.62 -19.65 -33.46
N LEU A 650 -4.65 -18.90 -33.08
CA LEU A 650 -6.03 -19.41 -32.96
C LEU A 650 -6.55 -19.95 -34.29
N LEU A 651 -6.31 -19.21 -35.39
CA LEU A 651 -6.65 -19.63 -36.74
C LEU A 651 -5.98 -20.94 -37.14
N LEU A 652 -4.66 -21.06 -36.93
CA LEU A 652 -3.92 -22.28 -37.28
C LEU A 652 -4.33 -23.47 -36.43
N GLU A 653 -4.67 -23.28 -35.15
CA GLU A 653 -5.18 -24.36 -34.31
C GLU A 653 -6.54 -24.88 -34.81
N ALA A 654 -7.46 -23.98 -35.17
CA ALA A 654 -8.74 -24.35 -35.77
C ALA A 654 -8.56 -25.07 -37.12
N TYR A 655 -7.61 -24.62 -37.94
CA TYR A 655 -7.26 -25.27 -39.21
C TYR A 655 -6.69 -26.67 -38.99
N LEU A 656 -5.76 -26.85 -38.05
CA LEU A 656 -5.15 -28.15 -37.74
C LEU A 656 -6.14 -29.13 -37.09
N ALA A 657 -7.15 -28.63 -36.39
CA ALA A 657 -8.25 -29.45 -35.91
C ALA A 657 -9.08 -30.00 -37.08
N MET A 658 -9.45 -29.14 -38.04
CA MET A 658 -10.15 -29.53 -39.26
C MET A 658 -9.32 -30.53 -40.10
N GLN A 659 -8.03 -30.25 -40.31
CA GLN A 659 -7.11 -31.11 -41.05
C GLN A 659 -7.06 -32.53 -40.47
N ARG A 660 -6.93 -32.66 -39.15
CA ARG A 660 -6.90 -33.96 -38.48
C ARG A 660 -8.22 -34.70 -38.59
N ALA A 661 -9.35 -33.99 -38.47
CA ALA A 661 -10.67 -34.60 -38.62
C ALA A 661 -10.89 -35.16 -40.03
N LEU A 662 -10.49 -34.41 -41.07
CA LEU A 662 -10.58 -34.85 -42.47
C LEU A 662 -9.64 -36.02 -42.78
N ALA A 663 -8.44 -36.02 -42.20
CA ALA A 663 -7.49 -37.13 -42.32
C ALA A 663 -8.01 -38.40 -41.61
N ALA A 664 -8.80 -38.26 -40.55
CA ALA A 664 -9.39 -39.37 -39.80
C ALA A 664 -10.73 -39.88 -40.37
N ASP A 665 -11.23 -39.30 -41.48
CA ASP A 665 -12.60 -39.52 -41.98
C ASP A 665 -13.69 -39.24 -40.92
N ASP A 666 -13.40 -38.37 -39.94
CA ASP A 666 -14.32 -38.07 -38.84
C ASP A 666 -15.17 -36.84 -39.18
N LEU A 667 -16.33 -37.09 -39.79
CA LEU A 667 -17.29 -36.05 -40.15
C LEU A 667 -17.83 -35.29 -38.93
N ALA A 668 -17.94 -35.95 -37.77
CA ALA A 668 -18.45 -35.29 -36.56
C ALA A 668 -17.43 -34.30 -36.00
N ALA A 669 -16.15 -34.71 -35.92
CA ALA A 669 -15.07 -33.82 -35.52
C ALA A 669 -14.86 -32.68 -36.53
N ALA A 670 -15.01 -32.95 -37.83
CA ALA A 670 -14.89 -31.93 -38.86
C ALA A 670 -15.99 -30.85 -38.74
N ARG A 671 -17.23 -31.24 -38.45
CA ARG A 671 -18.34 -30.30 -38.20
C ARG A 671 -18.13 -29.47 -36.94
N LEU A 672 -17.56 -30.06 -35.89
CA LEU A 672 -17.22 -29.33 -34.66
C LEU A 672 -16.14 -28.26 -34.89
N ALA A 673 -15.16 -28.53 -35.75
CA ALA A 673 -14.09 -27.58 -36.07
C ALA A 673 -14.52 -26.46 -37.04
N LEU A 674 -15.60 -26.66 -37.79
CA LEU A 674 -16.01 -25.75 -38.87
C LEU A 674 -16.40 -24.33 -38.39
N PRO A 675 -17.21 -24.13 -37.32
CA PRO A 675 -17.59 -22.79 -36.87
C PRO A 675 -16.40 -21.99 -36.33
N GLU A 676 -15.48 -22.64 -35.64
CA GLU A 676 -14.27 -22.01 -35.09
C GLU A 676 -13.34 -21.56 -36.23
N LEU A 677 -13.09 -22.44 -37.20
CA LEU A 677 -12.28 -22.11 -38.37
C LEU A 677 -12.92 -21.00 -39.21
N SER A 678 -14.23 -21.07 -39.46
CA SER A 678 -14.98 -20.06 -40.21
C SER A 678 -14.96 -18.69 -39.50
N GLY A 679 -15.15 -18.67 -38.19
CA GLY A 679 -15.13 -17.46 -37.39
C GLY A 679 -13.77 -16.75 -37.38
N GLU A 680 -12.66 -17.50 -37.33
CA GLU A 680 -11.32 -16.89 -37.38
C GLU A 680 -10.95 -16.40 -38.79
N ILE A 681 -11.34 -17.14 -39.83
CA ILE A 681 -11.13 -16.77 -41.24
C ILE A 681 -11.93 -15.49 -41.60
N GLN A 682 -13.17 -15.37 -41.12
CA GLN A 682 -14.01 -14.19 -41.36
C GLN A 682 -13.41 -12.90 -40.78
N LYS A 683 -12.77 -12.98 -39.61
CA LYS A 683 -12.11 -11.81 -38.98
C LYS A 683 -10.91 -11.31 -39.78
N LEU A 684 -10.34 -12.14 -40.64
CA LEU A 684 -9.25 -11.78 -41.56
C LEU A 684 -9.75 -11.26 -42.92
N GLY A 685 -11.07 -11.14 -43.09
CA GLY A 685 -11.68 -10.66 -44.34
C GLY A 685 -11.60 -11.67 -45.49
N ILE A 686 -11.36 -12.94 -45.19
CA ILE A 686 -11.24 -14.04 -46.15
C ILE A 686 -12.62 -14.73 -46.19
N ASP A 687 -13.32 -14.77 -47.33
CA ASP A 687 -14.71 -15.29 -47.43
C ASP A 687 -14.89 -16.60 -48.27
N PRO A 688 -14.20 -17.73 -47.96
CA PRO A 688 -14.34 -19.00 -48.71
C PRO A 688 -15.28 -20.04 -48.05
N LEU A 689 -15.81 -19.80 -46.84
CA LEU A 689 -16.56 -20.78 -46.05
C LEU A 689 -17.99 -20.35 -45.67
N SER A 690 -18.49 -19.19 -46.16
CA SER A 690 -19.79 -18.61 -45.77
C SER A 690 -21.00 -19.51 -46.05
N ASP A 691 -20.88 -20.39 -47.05
CA ASP A 691 -21.99 -21.15 -47.61
C ASP A 691 -22.01 -22.63 -47.16
N LEU A 692 -21.16 -23.01 -46.19
CA LEU A 692 -21.12 -24.36 -45.64
C LEU A 692 -22.01 -24.50 -44.41
N ASP A 693 -22.89 -25.50 -44.44
CA ASP A 693 -23.75 -25.87 -43.31
C ASP A 693 -23.42 -27.28 -42.77
N ASP A 694 -24.06 -27.61 -41.64
CA ASP A 694 -23.95 -28.92 -40.96
C ASP A 694 -24.42 -30.12 -41.81
N SER A 695 -24.93 -29.91 -43.03
CA SER A 695 -25.37 -30.98 -43.94
C SER A 695 -24.29 -31.43 -44.93
N SER A 696 -23.16 -30.72 -44.99
CA SER A 696 -22.06 -30.98 -45.91
C SER A 696 -21.45 -32.38 -45.75
N SER A 697 -21.10 -33.02 -46.88
CA SER A 697 -20.41 -34.32 -46.92
C SER A 697 -18.89 -34.14 -46.69
N LEU A 698 -18.19 -35.22 -46.30
CA LEU A 698 -16.71 -35.21 -46.17
C LEU A 698 -16.01 -34.76 -47.46
N GLU A 699 -16.53 -35.15 -48.62
CA GLU A 699 -16.00 -34.78 -49.93
C GLU A 699 -16.13 -33.26 -50.18
N THR A 700 -17.30 -32.69 -49.86
CA THR A 700 -17.54 -31.24 -49.96
C THR A 700 -16.62 -30.45 -49.01
N LEU A 701 -16.41 -30.96 -47.80
CA LEU A 701 -15.51 -30.34 -46.82
C LEU A 701 -14.04 -30.39 -47.28
N ARG A 702 -13.61 -31.45 -47.97
CA ARG A 702 -12.26 -31.58 -48.54
C ARG A 702 -11.99 -30.59 -49.65
N GLU A 703 -12.95 -30.42 -50.57
CA GLU A 703 -12.84 -29.43 -51.65
C GLU A 703 -12.72 -27.99 -51.11
N ARG A 704 -13.45 -27.68 -50.04
CA ARG A 704 -13.41 -26.34 -49.41
C ARG A 704 -12.20 -26.15 -48.52
N PHE A 705 -11.77 -27.20 -47.83
CA PHE A 705 -10.54 -27.21 -47.05
C PHE A 705 -9.33 -26.90 -47.92
N ASP A 706 -9.30 -27.36 -49.18
CA ASP A 706 -8.22 -27.04 -50.11
C ASP A 706 -8.05 -25.52 -50.33
N LEU A 707 -9.14 -24.81 -50.59
CA LEU A 707 -9.14 -23.36 -50.78
C LEU A 707 -8.64 -22.62 -49.54
N VAL A 708 -9.06 -23.08 -48.36
CA VAL A 708 -8.61 -22.53 -47.08
C VAL A 708 -7.13 -22.84 -46.85
N SER A 709 -6.71 -24.05 -47.20
CA SER A 709 -5.34 -24.53 -47.07
C SER A 709 -4.38 -23.69 -47.90
N ALA A 710 -4.68 -23.48 -49.19
CA ALA A 710 -3.87 -22.65 -50.07
C ALA A 710 -3.72 -21.21 -49.54
N ARG A 711 -4.82 -20.61 -49.07
CA ARG A 711 -4.79 -19.25 -48.50
C ARG A 711 -4.04 -19.16 -47.18
N LEU A 712 -4.14 -20.17 -46.33
CA LEU A 712 -3.39 -20.21 -45.08
C LEU A 712 -1.90 -20.45 -45.30
N ILE A 713 -1.53 -21.20 -46.33
CA ILE A 713 -0.13 -21.37 -46.73
C ILE A 713 0.44 -20.03 -47.21
N GLU A 714 -0.27 -19.31 -48.11
CA GLU A 714 0.11 -17.94 -48.53
C GLU A 714 0.27 -17.00 -47.31
N TRP A 715 -0.72 -17.01 -46.41
CA TRP A 715 -0.67 -16.20 -45.19
C TRP A 715 0.51 -16.58 -44.28
N LEU A 716 0.81 -17.88 -44.15
CA LEU A 716 1.92 -18.39 -43.34
C LEU A 716 3.29 -18.03 -43.95
N GLU A 717 3.41 -18.01 -45.27
CA GLU A 717 4.63 -17.56 -45.97
C GLU A 717 4.90 -16.07 -45.76
N GLU A 718 3.84 -15.25 -45.70
CA GLU A 718 3.94 -13.80 -45.47
C GLU A 718 4.17 -13.43 -44.00
N ASN A 719 3.47 -14.10 -43.07
CA ASN A 719 3.40 -13.73 -41.67
C ASN A 719 4.23 -14.64 -40.74
N GLY A 720 4.68 -15.79 -41.23
CA GLY A 720 5.41 -16.79 -40.46
C GLY A 720 4.52 -17.66 -39.57
N ASN A 721 5.09 -18.74 -39.00
CA ASN A 721 4.42 -19.66 -38.07
C ASN A 721 4.37 -19.10 -36.62
N PRO A 722 3.17 -18.70 -36.12
CA PRO A 722 2.98 -18.20 -34.76
C PRO A 722 2.81 -19.31 -33.70
N LEU A 723 2.81 -20.59 -34.08
CA LEU A 723 2.72 -21.72 -33.15
C LEU A 723 4.09 -22.05 -32.53
N SER A 724 4.09 -22.66 -31.35
CA SER A 724 5.33 -23.08 -30.67
C SER A 724 5.96 -24.36 -31.24
N GLU A 725 5.32 -24.99 -32.22
CA GLU A 725 5.75 -26.25 -32.84
C GLU A 725 5.91 -26.05 -34.37
N PRO A 726 6.87 -26.73 -35.01
CA PRO A 726 7.06 -26.64 -36.46
C PRO A 726 5.87 -27.25 -37.22
N LEU A 727 5.53 -26.64 -38.35
CA LEU A 727 4.51 -27.12 -39.28
C LEU A 727 5.15 -27.67 -40.55
N SER A 728 4.72 -28.84 -40.99
CA SER A 728 5.17 -29.44 -42.24
C SER A 728 4.22 -29.08 -43.37
N LEU A 729 4.75 -28.56 -44.47
CA LEU A 729 4.03 -28.40 -45.74
C LEU A 729 4.09 -29.71 -46.52
N VAL A 730 2.94 -30.26 -46.87
CA VAL A 730 2.83 -31.55 -47.54
C VAL A 730 2.04 -31.39 -48.83
N HIS A 731 2.54 -32.02 -49.89
CA HIS A 731 1.92 -32.03 -51.21
C HIS A 731 1.42 -33.43 -51.57
N CYS A 732 0.19 -33.52 -52.10
CA CYS A 732 -0.34 -34.74 -52.69
C CYS A 732 -0.59 -34.52 -54.19
N PRO A 733 0.15 -35.19 -55.09
CA PRO A 733 0.01 -34.97 -56.53
C PRO A 733 -1.26 -35.59 -57.13
N MET A 734 -1.91 -36.52 -56.43
CA MET A 734 -3.10 -37.25 -56.91
C MET A 734 -4.43 -36.63 -56.45
N ALA A 735 -4.39 -35.59 -55.62
CA ALA A 735 -5.60 -34.92 -55.15
C ALA A 735 -6.34 -34.25 -56.32
N PHE A 736 -7.67 -34.32 -56.31
CA PHE A 736 -8.57 -33.70 -57.28
C PHE A 736 -8.22 -34.00 -58.76
N GLU A 737 -8.22 -35.27 -59.16
CA GLU A 737 -7.93 -35.70 -60.54
C GLU A 737 -6.53 -35.28 -61.05
N ASP A 738 -5.50 -35.51 -60.23
CA ASP A 738 -4.09 -35.18 -60.53
C ASP A 738 -3.79 -33.67 -60.67
N LEU A 739 -4.67 -32.80 -60.16
CA LEU A 739 -4.41 -31.35 -60.07
C LEU A 739 -3.41 -31.02 -58.96
N GLY A 740 -3.33 -31.86 -57.93
CA GLY A 740 -2.43 -31.69 -56.79
C GLY A 740 -3.01 -30.75 -55.72
N ALA A 741 -2.67 -31.01 -54.46
CA ALA A 741 -3.13 -30.20 -53.33
C ALA A 741 -2.09 -30.14 -52.20
N ASP A 742 -2.04 -28.99 -51.51
CA ASP A 742 -1.07 -28.70 -50.45
C ASP A 742 -1.78 -28.48 -49.11
N TRP A 743 -1.18 -28.98 -48.02
CA TRP A 743 -1.68 -28.73 -46.67
C TRP A 743 -0.59 -28.63 -45.61
N LEU A 744 -0.97 -28.02 -44.48
CA LEU A 744 -0.13 -27.91 -43.29
C LEU A 744 -0.53 -28.96 -42.26
N GLN A 745 0.47 -29.55 -41.59
CA GLN A 745 0.23 -30.50 -40.50
C GLN A 745 1.33 -30.43 -39.43
N ARG A 746 1.05 -30.99 -38.25
CA ARG A 746 2.05 -31.15 -37.20
C ARG A 746 2.88 -32.41 -37.40
N GLY A 747 4.19 -32.27 -37.22
CA GLY A 747 5.14 -33.39 -37.24
C GLY A 747 5.43 -33.93 -38.64
N GLU A 748 6.36 -34.88 -38.68
CA GLU A 748 6.95 -35.42 -39.92
C GLU A 748 6.18 -36.62 -40.50
N THR A 749 5.13 -37.10 -39.81
CA THR A 749 4.36 -38.24 -40.31
C THR A 749 3.16 -37.76 -41.10
N VAL A 750 3.16 -37.99 -42.42
CA VAL A 750 2.09 -37.58 -43.34
C VAL A 750 0.73 -38.11 -42.89
N SER A 751 -0.26 -37.22 -42.82
CA SER A 751 -1.67 -37.48 -42.54
C SER A 751 -2.51 -36.77 -43.60
N ASN A 752 -2.87 -37.49 -44.67
CA ASN A 752 -3.53 -36.92 -45.85
C ASN A 752 -5.01 -36.58 -45.57
N PRO A 753 -5.41 -35.29 -45.62
CA PRO A 753 -6.78 -34.87 -45.34
C PRO A 753 -7.75 -35.11 -46.51
N TYR A 754 -7.26 -35.30 -47.73
CA TYR A 754 -8.07 -35.41 -48.95
C TYR A 754 -8.54 -36.85 -49.24
N PHE A 755 -7.75 -37.85 -48.83
CA PHE A 755 -8.09 -39.27 -49.02
C PHE A 755 -8.35 -40.02 -47.71
N GLY A 756 -8.19 -39.35 -46.56
CA GLY A 756 -8.54 -39.91 -45.26
C GLY A 756 -7.77 -41.19 -44.93
N ALA A 757 -8.44 -42.13 -44.28
CA ALA A 757 -7.87 -43.39 -43.83
C ALA A 757 -7.39 -44.30 -44.98
N GLU A 758 -7.96 -44.17 -46.19
CA GLU A 758 -7.62 -45.02 -47.34
C GLU A 758 -6.19 -44.77 -47.85
N MET A 759 -5.74 -43.51 -47.84
CA MET A 759 -4.38 -43.12 -48.27
C MET A 759 -3.73 -42.15 -47.28
N LEU A 760 -3.90 -42.42 -45.99
CA LEU A 760 -3.48 -41.53 -44.89
C LEU A 760 -2.00 -41.13 -44.95
N ARG A 761 -1.13 -42.02 -45.44
CA ARG A 761 0.33 -41.79 -45.50
C ARG A 761 0.81 -41.32 -46.88
N CYS A 762 -0.10 -41.04 -47.81
CA CYS A 762 0.23 -40.63 -49.17
C CYS A 762 0.48 -39.12 -49.24
N GLY A 763 1.61 -38.71 -49.80
CA GLY A 763 2.04 -37.32 -49.94
C GLY A 763 3.55 -37.17 -49.70
N THR A 764 4.10 -36.04 -50.12
CA THR A 764 5.51 -35.71 -49.94
C THR A 764 5.62 -34.41 -49.15
N ILE A 765 6.39 -34.44 -48.05
CA ILE A 765 6.74 -33.22 -47.31
C ILE A 765 7.65 -32.38 -48.20
N GLN A 766 7.24 -31.16 -48.51
CA GLN A 766 7.99 -30.23 -49.35
C GLN A 766 8.94 -29.36 -48.54
N SER A 767 8.46 -28.82 -47.41
CA SER A 767 9.20 -27.91 -46.55
C SER A 767 8.65 -27.94 -45.12
N THR A 768 9.39 -27.35 -44.19
CA THR A 768 8.96 -27.14 -42.81
C THR A 768 8.97 -25.66 -42.49
N PHE A 769 7.87 -25.17 -41.93
CA PHE A 769 7.74 -23.85 -41.32
C PHE A 769 8.10 -23.97 -39.85
N ASP A 770 9.36 -23.71 -39.54
CA ASP A 770 9.81 -23.56 -38.15
C ASP A 770 9.05 -22.40 -37.49
N PRO A 771 8.80 -22.46 -36.16
CA PRO A 771 8.24 -21.33 -35.41
C PRO A 771 9.03 -20.06 -35.74
N THR A 772 8.39 -19.09 -36.39
CA THR A 772 9.11 -17.92 -36.89
C THR A 772 9.26 -16.86 -35.82
N GLU A 773 10.46 -16.29 -35.77
CA GLU A 773 10.90 -15.18 -34.91
C GLU A 773 10.45 -13.77 -35.40
N LYS A 774 9.35 -13.66 -36.16
CA LYS A 774 8.86 -12.38 -36.72
C LYS A 774 7.69 -11.79 -35.94
#